data_AF-A0A663FIF7-F1
#
_entry.id   AF-A0A663FIF7-F1
#
_cell.length_a   1.000
_cell.length_b   1.000
_cell.length_c   1.000
_cell.angle_alpha   90.00
_cell.angle_beta   90.00
_cell.angle_gamma   90.00
#
_symmetry.space_group_name_H-M   'P 1'
#
loop_
_entity.id
_entity.type
_entity.pdbx_description
1 polymer ?
#
loop_
_entity_poly.entity_id
_entity_poly.type
_entity_poly.pdbx_seq_one_letter_code
_entity_poly.pdbx_strand_id
1 'polypeptide(L)'
;AEIDEGLYSRQLYVLGHEAMKRMQTSNVLVSGLRGLGVEVAKNLVLGGVKSVTLHDPQPAAWPDLASQFYLREEDVGQNRAEATLPRLAELNAYVAVTSTRQPLSQELLAPFQVVVLTNSSLEEQLWVGDFCHSHGIKLVVADTRGLFGQLFCDFGDDMVVTDTNGEQPLSAMVSMVTKGCPGEVTCLDEARHGFETGDFVTFTEVEGMEELNSCGPVEIRVLGEPGRLDVLRGLPALEALVEPELMITDFGKAERPPIMHWGWQALHRFIRQHGRPPRPRHQGDAAEVVALTREVAPGAELDEELLRELAFQATGDLAPVNAFIGGLAAQEVMKAVSGKFTPITQWLYFDALECLPEENKETVLTEEQCRPRNSRYDGQIAVFGAELQAKLGAQKYFVVGAGAIGCELLKNFAMVGLGCGPEGCITVTDMDTIEKSNLNRQFLFRPWDVTKLKSERAAAAVREMNPALRVSSRPDRVGPDTERVYDDDFFEALDGVANALDNVDARLYMDRRCVYYRKPLLESGTLGTKGNVQVVIPFLSESYSSSQDPPEKAIPICTLKNFPNAIEHTLQWARDEFEGLFKQPAENVNQYLTDPKFVERTLRLAGTQPLEVLEAVQRSLVSERPRAWPDCVAWACRHWHRQYSNNIRQLLHNFPPGQKTNSGTLFWSGPKRCPHPLVFDPDNVSRAMGGASGGGCCHPWVTLGCQPSPLGAIGHCWVPTITLACHRSLLGGGHHPWVPSVIVGWWTSPLGANRHPWVPSVIVGWWTSPLGANRHSWVPSVIVGWWTSPLGANRHP
;
A
#
# COMPACT_ATOMS: atom_id res chain seq x y z
N ALA A 1 18.50 -12.45 -4.08
CA ALA A 1 17.93 -13.12 -2.88
C ALA A 1 16.49 -13.46 -3.18
N GLU A 2 15.89 -14.41 -2.48
CA GLU A 2 14.44 -14.64 -2.57
C GLU A 2 13.71 -13.45 -1.92
N ILE A 3 12.60 -12.99 -2.49
CA ILE A 3 11.86 -11.83 -1.99
C ILE A 3 11.09 -12.26 -0.73
N ASP A 4 11.17 -11.47 0.35
CA ASP A 4 10.37 -11.68 1.56
C ASP A 4 8.92 -11.26 1.34
N GLU A 5 8.10 -12.17 0.83
CA GLU A 5 6.68 -11.93 0.57
C GLU A 5 5.90 -11.53 1.84
N GLY A 6 6.36 -11.93 3.02
CA GLY A 6 5.72 -11.55 4.29
C GLY A 6 5.88 -10.06 4.63
N LEU A 7 7.00 -9.45 4.21
CA LEU A 7 7.23 -8.01 4.36
C LEU A 7 6.62 -7.23 3.20
N TYR A 8 6.91 -7.65 1.95
CA TYR A 8 6.54 -6.93 0.73
C TYR A 8 5.17 -7.29 0.16
N SER A 9 4.36 -8.09 0.86
CA SER A 9 3.06 -8.62 0.39
C SER A 9 2.22 -7.60 -0.37
N ARG A 10 1.97 -6.42 0.21
CA ARG A 10 1.10 -5.42 -0.41
C ARG A 10 1.76 -4.68 -1.58
N GLN A 11 3.07 -4.45 -1.51
CA GLN A 11 3.85 -3.84 -2.59
C GLN A 11 3.99 -4.79 -3.78
N LEU A 12 4.08 -6.11 -3.55
CA LEU A 12 4.14 -7.10 -4.64
C LEU A 12 2.88 -7.12 -5.50
N TYR A 13 1.70 -6.83 -4.94
CA TYR A 13 0.48 -6.69 -5.74
C TYR A 13 0.47 -5.44 -6.63
N VAL A 14 1.35 -4.47 -6.35
CA VAL A 14 1.49 -3.24 -7.13
C VAL A 14 2.61 -3.39 -8.17
N LEU A 15 3.77 -3.88 -7.76
CA LEU A 15 4.97 -3.95 -8.58
C LEU A 15 5.14 -5.29 -9.30
N GLY A 16 4.76 -6.40 -8.67
CA GLY A 16 5.09 -7.75 -9.12
C GLY A 16 6.52 -8.18 -8.78
N HIS A 17 6.76 -9.49 -8.80
CA HIS A 17 8.04 -10.09 -8.41
C HIS A 17 9.20 -9.68 -9.32
N GLU A 18 8.99 -9.58 -10.63
CA GLU A 18 10.05 -9.22 -11.58
C GLU A 18 10.58 -7.80 -11.36
N ALA A 19 9.68 -6.82 -11.18
CA ALA A 19 10.05 -5.44 -10.84
C ALA A 19 10.84 -5.38 -9.52
N MET A 20 10.38 -6.12 -8.50
CA MET A 20 11.02 -6.16 -7.19
C MET A 20 12.42 -6.81 -7.25
N LYS A 21 12.62 -7.86 -8.05
CA LYS A 21 13.95 -8.46 -8.27
C LYS A 21 14.92 -7.46 -8.86
N ARG A 22 14.49 -6.67 -9.85
CA ARG A 22 15.32 -5.60 -10.44
C ARG A 22 15.70 -4.56 -9.39
N MET A 23 14.73 -4.10 -8.60
CA MET A 23 14.98 -3.14 -7.50
C MET A 23 16.03 -3.64 -6.50
N GLN A 24 15.96 -4.91 -6.09
CA GLN A 24 16.92 -5.52 -5.15
C GLN A 24 18.36 -5.62 -5.68
N THR A 25 18.59 -5.31 -6.95
CA THR A 25 19.92 -5.25 -7.56
C THR A 25 20.45 -3.84 -7.81
N SER A 26 19.62 -2.81 -7.58
CA SER A 26 19.92 -1.42 -7.90
C SER A 26 20.37 -0.60 -6.69
N ASN A 27 21.54 0.02 -6.79
CA ASN A 27 22.05 1.00 -5.83
C ASN A 27 21.55 2.39 -6.21
N VAL A 28 21.13 3.17 -5.21
CA VAL A 28 20.63 4.54 -5.39
C VAL A 28 21.45 5.52 -4.54
N LEU A 29 21.85 6.64 -5.14
CA LEU A 29 22.43 7.78 -4.42
C LEU A 29 21.35 8.83 -4.17
N VAL A 30 21.27 9.36 -2.95
CA VAL A 30 20.43 10.51 -2.61
C VAL A 30 21.32 11.64 -2.11
N SER A 31 21.40 12.72 -2.88
CA SER A 31 22.17 13.94 -2.57
C SER A 31 21.25 15.04 -2.04
N GLY A 32 21.59 15.58 -0.87
CA GLY A 32 20.78 16.54 -0.10
C GLY A 32 19.85 15.82 0.88
N LEU A 33 20.04 16.03 2.19
CA LEU A 33 19.31 15.34 3.27
C LEU A 33 18.50 16.31 4.15
N ARG A 34 17.88 17.31 3.52
CA ARG A 34 16.77 18.09 4.11
C ARG A 34 15.47 17.26 4.09
N GLY A 35 14.31 17.87 4.37
CA GLY A 35 13.03 17.18 4.42
C GLY A 35 12.68 16.39 3.16
N LEU A 36 12.92 16.95 1.97
CA LEU A 36 12.65 16.27 0.70
C LEU A 36 13.52 15.02 0.52
N GLY A 37 14.83 15.16 0.70
CA GLY A 37 15.77 14.05 0.52
C GLY A 37 15.54 12.91 1.51
N VAL A 38 15.23 13.20 2.78
CA VAL A 38 14.92 12.15 3.76
C VAL A 38 13.60 11.43 3.45
N GLU A 39 12.61 12.14 2.89
CA GLU A 39 11.35 11.53 2.45
C GLU A 39 11.59 10.58 1.27
N VAL A 40 12.38 11.00 0.27
CA VAL A 40 12.78 10.12 -0.83
C VAL A 40 13.53 8.89 -0.30
N ALA A 41 14.55 9.09 0.52
CA ALA A 41 15.34 8.00 1.09
C ALA A 41 14.49 7.02 1.91
N LYS A 42 13.56 7.51 2.75
CA LYS A 42 12.61 6.66 3.50
C LYS A 42 11.86 5.73 2.55
N ASN A 43 11.25 6.28 1.50
CA ASN A 43 10.42 5.51 0.57
C ASN A 43 11.27 4.51 -0.24
N LEU A 44 12.50 4.83 -0.59
CA LEU A 44 13.42 3.90 -1.27
C LEU A 44 13.86 2.74 -0.38
N VAL A 45 14.19 3.02 0.88
CA VAL A 45 14.56 1.99 1.86
C VAL A 45 13.39 1.04 2.12
N LEU A 46 12.18 1.58 2.31
CA LEU A 46 10.97 0.76 2.44
C LEU A 46 10.62 0.00 1.16
N GLY A 47 10.85 0.62 0.00
CA GLY A 47 10.66 0.05 -1.33
C GLY A 47 11.56 -1.15 -1.60
N GLY A 48 12.67 -1.30 -0.89
CA GLY A 48 13.52 -2.50 -0.99
C GLY A 48 14.48 -2.51 -2.17
N VAL A 49 15.09 -1.35 -2.47
CA VAL A 49 16.26 -1.29 -3.38
C VAL A 49 17.46 -2.01 -2.78
N LYS A 50 18.53 -2.27 -3.55
CA LYS A 50 19.72 -2.95 -3.03
C LYS A 50 20.41 -2.16 -1.92
N SER A 51 20.66 -0.88 -2.17
CA SER A 51 21.31 0.02 -1.23
C SER A 51 20.93 1.46 -1.51
N VAL A 52 20.99 2.28 -0.45
CA VAL A 52 20.81 3.73 -0.52
C VAL A 52 22.05 4.39 0.09
N THR A 53 22.75 5.20 -0.69
CA THR A 53 23.87 6.00 -0.21
C THR A 53 23.41 7.44 -0.03
N LEU A 54 23.64 7.99 1.16
CA LEU A 54 23.28 9.34 1.55
C LEU A 54 24.49 10.27 1.35
N HIS A 55 24.28 11.39 0.67
CA HIS A 55 25.28 12.43 0.50
C HIS A 55 24.68 13.77 0.90
N ASP A 56 25.25 14.43 1.89
CA ASP A 56 24.96 15.84 2.17
C ASP A 56 26.21 16.45 2.81
N PRO A 57 26.85 17.47 2.21
CA PRO A 57 28.03 18.10 2.80
C PRO A 57 27.69 19.06 3.94
N GLN A 58 26.42 19.45 4.10
CA GLN A 58 26.00 20.52 5.01
C GLN A 58 25.66 19.99 6.41
N PRO A 59 25.89 20.81 7.46
CA PRO A 59 25.39 20.52 8.80
C PRO A 59 23.87 20.75 8.89
N ALA A 60 23.23 20.06 9.83
CA ALA A 60 21.85 20.29 10.22
C ALA A 60 21.69 21.69 10.82
N ALA A 61 20.64 22.41 10.41
CA ALA A 61 20.28 23.72 10.90
C ALA A 61 18.82 23.73 11.39
N TRP A 62 18.45 24.73 12.20
CA TRP A 62 17.09 24.89 12.75
C TRP A 62 15.97 24.79 11.71
N PRO A 63 16.06 25.44 10.53
CA PRO A 63 15.01 25.35 9.51
C PRO A 63 14.81 23.95 8.94
N ASP A 64 15.81 23.07 9.02
CA ASP A 64 15.71 21.70 8.48
C ASP A 64 14.72 20.85 9.31
N LEU A 65 14.57 21.13 10.61
CA LEU A 65 13.68 20.38 11.50
C LEU A 65 12.19 20.63 11.23
N ALA A 66 11.85 21.58 10.35
CA ALA A 66 10.49 21.88 9.94
C ALA A 66 9.86 20.75 9.11
N SER A 67 10.70 19.88 8.55
CA SER A 67 10.27 18.79 7.68
C SER A 67 11.13 17.53 7.76
N GLN A 68 12.36 17.63 8.27
CA GLN A 68 13.27 16.49 8.43
C GLN A 68 12.96 15.76 9.75
N PHE A 69 12.13 14.73 9.66
CA PHE A 69 11.57 13.97 10.80
C PHE A 69 12.54 13.02 11.51
N TYR A 70 13.78 12.88 11.05
CA TYR A 70 14.84 12.10 11.69
C TYR A 70 15.93 12.94 12.37
N LEU A 71 16.07 14.22 12.03
CA LEU A 71 16.87 15.13 12.83
C LEU A 71 16.18 15.40 14.16
N ARG A 72 16.99 15.53 15.21
CA ARG A 72 16.60 15.99 16.54
C ARG A 72 17.24 17.34 16.82
N GLU A 73 16.75 18.06 17.82
CA GLU A 73 17.31 19.37 18.19
C GLU A 73 18.79 19.27 18.60
N GLU A 74 19.20 18.13 19.17
CA GLU A 74 20.59 17.79 19.50
C GLU A 74 21.49 17.49 18.28
N ASP A 75 20.89 17.26 17.10
CA ASP A 75 21.63 17.00 15.87
C ASP A 75 22.04 18.30 15.15
N VAL A 76 21.53 19.47 15.58
CA VAL A 76 21.88 20.77 14.98
C VAL A 76 23.39 21.00 15.06
N GLY A 77 24.00 21.28 13.91
CA GLY A 77 25.45 21.41 13.73
C GLY A 77 26.16 20.11 13.31
N GLN A 78 25.53 18.94 13.44
CA GLN A 78 26.07 17.67 12.94
C GLN A 78 25.78 17.50 11.44
N ASN A 79 26.51 16.62 10.75
CA ASN A 79 26.26 16.35 9.34
C ASN A 79 24.89 15.67 9.14
N ARG A 80 24.05 16.17 8.22
CA ARG A 80 22.68 15.65 8.04
C ARG A 80 22.64 14.19 7.62
N ALA A 81 23.49 13.78 6.68
CA ALA A 81 23.50 12.41 6.17
C ALA A 81 23.89 11.41 7.27
N GLU A 82 24.92 11.72 8.06
CA GLU A 82 25.37 10.86 9.16
C GLU A 82 24.38 10.81 10.32
N ALA A 83 23.81 11.95 10.72
CA ALA A 83 22.80 12.01 11.80
C ALA A 83 21.52 11.21 11.44
N THR A 84 21.19 11.15 10.15
CA THR A 84 20.01 10.47 9.64
C THR A 84 20.23 8.97 9.43
N LEU A 85 21.45 8.55 9.11
CA LEU A 85 21.79 7.18 8.70
C LEU A 85 21.24 6.09 9.63
N PRO A 86 21.41 6.15 10.97
CA PRO A 86 20.96 5.06 11.84
C PRO A 86 19.45 4.83 11.74
N ARG A 87 18.68 5.91 11.67
CA ARG A 87 17.21 5.88 11.67
C ARG A 87 16.64 5.37 10.34
N LEU A 88 17.31 5.69 9.22
CA LEU A 88 16.97 5.13 7.90
C LEU A 88 17.34 3.65 7.82
N ALA A 89 18.53 3.25 8.30
CA ALA A 89 18.99 1.86 8.27
C ALA A 89 18.06 0.90 9.04
N GLU A 90 17.39 1.39 10.09
CA GLU A 90 16.43 0.60 10.88
C GLU A 90 15.10 0.30 10.15
N LEU A 91 14.76 1.04 9.09
CA LEU A 91 13.48 0.85 8.39
C LEU A 91 13.41 -0.50 7.69
N ASN A 92 14.52 -0.95 7.10
CA ASN A 92 14.53 -2.17 6.31
C ASN A 92 15.89 -2.88 6.38
N ALA A 93 15.91 -4.03 7.05
CA ALA A 93 17.10 -4.86 7.21
C ALA A 93 17.65 -5.43 5.87
N TYR A 94 16.86 -5.41 4.80
CA TYR A 94 17.28 -5.88 3.48
C TYR A 94 17.99 -4.81 2.64
N VAL A 95 17.94 -3.53 3.04
CA VAL A 95 18.52 -2.41 2.28
C VAL A 95 19.73 -1.87 3.03
N ALA A 96 20.91 -1.92 2.40
CA ALA A 96 22.09 -1.32 2.99
C ALA A 96 22.01 0.21 2.88
N VAL A 97 22.06 0.91 4.01
CA VAL A 97 22.12 2.38 4.05
C VAL A 97 23.52 2.82 4.45
N THR A 98 24.16 3.65 3.64
CA THR A 98 25.50 4.20 3.90
C THR A 98 25.51 5.71 3.72
N SER A 99 26.52 6.41 4.25
CA SER A 99 26.69 7.84 4.03
C SER A 99 28.10 8.15 3.54
N THR A 100 28.23 9.20 2.73
CA THR A 100 29.53 9.68 2.25
C THR A 100 29.66 11.19 2.39
N ARG A 101 30.88 11.64 2.71
CA ARG A 101 31.28 13.05 2.68
C ARG A 101 32.15 13.40 1.47
N GLN A 102 32.39 12.42 0.59
CA GLN A 102 33.17 12.67 -0.63
C GLN A 102 32.38 13.63 -1.52
N PRO A 103 33.04 14.65 -2.10
CA PRO A 103 32.41 15.49 -3.11
C PRO A 103 31.85 14.63 -4.25
N LEU A 104 30.76 15.07 -4.87
CA LEU A 104 30.26 14.42 -6.08
C LEU A 104 31.37 14.43 -7.15
N SER A 105 31.72 13.25 -7.63
CA SER A 105 32.71 13.03 -8.68
C SER A 105 32.24 11.92 -9.60
N GLN A 106 32.81 11.82 -10.80
CA GLN A 106 32.46 10.77 -11.76
C GLN A 106 32.68 9.36 -11.16
N GLU A 107 33.75 9.19 -10.39
CA GLU A 107 34.07 7.93 -9.70
C GLU A 107 33.05 7.58 -8.63
N LEU A 108 32.52 8.58 -7.90
CA LEU A 108 31.46 8.36 -6.91
C LEU A 108 30.14 7.99 -7.59
N LEU A 109 29.80 8.62 -8.71
CA LEU A 109 28.51 8.44 -9.38
C LEU A 109 28.41 7.13 -10.16
N ALA A 110 29.51 6.68 -10.78
CA ALA A 110 29.55 5.50 -11.65
C ALA A 110 28.94 4.17 -11.10
N PRO A 111 29.02 3.84 -9.80
CA PRO A 111 28.47 2.59 -9.27
C PRO A 111 26.94 2.56 -9.11
N PHE A 112 26.28 3.72 -9.21
CA PHE A 112 24.84 3.85 -8.96
C PHE A 112 24.02 3.61 -10.24
N GLN A 113 22.84 3.05 -10.08
CA GLN A 113 21.87 2.90 -11.17
C GLN A 113 21.00 4.15 -11.28
N VAL A 114 20.73 4.80 -10.14
CA VAL A 114 19.97 6.04 -10.06
C VAL A 114 20.65 7.02 -9.14
N VAL A 115 20.71 8.28 -9.56
CA VAL A 115 21.14 9.41 -8.75
C VAL A 115 19.94 10.32 -8.53
N VAL A 116 19.67 10.65 -7.27
CA VAL A 116 18.67 11.64 -6.87
C VAL A 116 19.39 12.88 -6.38
N LEU A 117 19.12 14.02 -6.99
CA LEU A 117 19.59 15.32 -6.52
C LEU A 117 18.43 16.10 -5.90
N THR A 118 18.66 16.59 -4.69
CA THR A 118 17.76 17.52 -4.02
C THR A 118 18.54 18.68 -3.46
N ASN A 119 17.97 19.89 -3.53
CA ASN A 119 18.59 21.12 -3.03
C ASN A 119 20.00 21.41 -3.60
N SER A 120 20.27 20.97 -4.83
CA SER A 120 21.52 21.21 -5.56
C SER A 120 21.48 22.51 -6.37
N SER A 121 22.64 23.05 -6.77
CA SER A 121 22.68 24.19 -7.70
C SER A 121 22.41 23.73 -9.14
N LEU A 122 21.98 24.65 -10.00
CA LEU A 122 21.74 24.33 -11.41
C LEU A 122 23.02 23.87 -12.11
N GLU A 123 24.18 24.45 -11.77
CA GLU A 123 25.47 24.01 -12.32
C GLU A 123 25.81 22.57 -11.94
N GLU A 124 25.53 22.17 -10.69
CA GLU A 124 25.71 20.80 -10.24
C GLU A 124 24.72 19.86 -10.94
N GLN A 125 23.45 20.27 -11.08
CA GLN A 125 22.43 19.49 -11.80
C GLN A 125 22.82 19.24 -13.26
N LEU A 126 23.29 20.27 -13.97
CA LEU A 126 23.72 20.14 -15.37
C LEU A 126 24.94 19.23 -15.49
N TRP A 127 25.97 19.42 -14.65
CA TRP A 127 27.16 18.58 -14.69
C TRP A 127 26.87 17.10 -14.36
N VAL A 128 26.07 16.84 -13.30
CA VAL A 128 25.65 15.47 -12.96
C VAL A 128 24.76 14.89 -14.05
N GLY A 129 23.84 15.69 -14.62
CA GLY A 129 22.94 15.31 -15.69
C GLY A 129 23.68 14.83 -16.93
N ASP A 130 24.59 15.64 -17.45
CA ASP A 130 25.40 15.29 -18.63
C ASP A 130 26.19 14.00 -18.39
N PHE A 131 26.78 13.83 -17.21
CA PHE A 131 27.51 12.61 -16.85
C PHE A 131 26.58 11.39 -16.75
N CYS A 132 25.45 11.52 -16.05
CA CYS A 132 24.53 10.41 -15.84
C CYS A 132 23.93 9.94 -17.17
N HIS A 133 23.45 10.87 -17.99
CA HIS A 133 22.87 10.58 -19.30
C HIS A 133 23.88 9.84 -20.20
N SER A 134 25.10 10.35 -20.32
CA SER A 134 26.16 9.75 -21.15
C SER A 134 26.66 8.37 -20.68
N HIS A 135 26.39 7.99 -19.42
CA HIS A 135 26.81 6.71 -18.84
C HIS A 135 25.63 5.77 -18.55
N GLY A 136 24.41 6.13 -18.99
CA GLY A 136 23.21 5.31 -18.78
C GLY A 136 22.73 5.24 -17.32
N ILE A 137 23.18 6.17 -16.47
CA ILE A 137 22.74 6.32 -15.08
C ILE A 137 21.47 7.17 -15.10
N LYS A 138 20.45 6.73 -14.38
CA LYS A 138 19.16 7.42 -14.33
C LYS A 138 19.26 8.60 -13.35
N LEU A 139 18.72 9.75 -13.71
CA LEU A 139 18.72 10.96 -12.89
C LEU A 139 17.29 11.35 -12.50
N VAL A 140 17.12 11.67 -11.23
CA VAL A 140 15.93 12.37 -10.70
C VAL A 140 16.41 13.62 -9.99
N VAL A 141 15.85 14.78 -10.35
CA VAL A 141 16.11 16.05 -9.64
C VAL A 141 14.81 16.53 -9.04
N ALA A 142 14.80 16.83 -7.75
CA ALA A 142 13.60 17.31 -7.07
C ALA A 142 13.94 18.45 -6.11
N ASP A 143 13.14 19.51 -6.12
CA ASP A 143 13.30 20.63 -5.20
C ASP A 143 11.95 21.11 -4.69
N THR A 144 11.95 21.61 -3.45
CA THR A 144 10.80 22.25 -2.80
C THR A 144 11.20 23.61 -2.25
N ARG A 145 10.32 24.60 -2.42
CA ARG A 145 10.49 25.99 -1.99
C ARG A 145 9.15 26.51 -1.48
N GLY A 146 8.92 26.36 -0.19
CA GLY A 146 7.62 26.66 0.42
C GLY A 146 6.50 25.86 -0.23
N LEU A 147 5.51 26.54 -0.82
CA LEU A 147 4.37 25.91 -1.49
C LEU A 147 4.66 25.44 -2.92
N PHE A 148 5.88 25.65 -3.42
CA PHE A 148 6.29 25.24 -4.76
C PHE A 148 7.13 23.96 -4.73
N GLY A 149 6.96 23.12 -5.73
CA GLY A 149 7.77 21.94 -5.99
C GLY A 149 8.12 21.81 -7.47
N GLN A 150 9.30 21.25 -7.75
CA GLN A 150 9.69 20.79 -9.09
C GLN A 150 10.24 19.38 -9.01
N LEU A 151 10.04 18.61 -10.09
CA LEU A 151 10.57 17.28 -10.28
C LEU A 151 10.98 17.12 -11.75
N PHE A 152 12.18 16.64 -11.99
CA PHE A 152 12.73 16.35 -13.31
C PHE A 152 13.23 14.91 -13.37
N CYS A 153 12.97 14.23 -14.48
CA CYS A 153 13.45 12.87 -14.73
C CYS A 153 14.22 12.79 -16.05
N ASP A 154 15.40 12.20 -16.00
CA ASP A 154 16.18 11.79 -17.17
C ASP A 154 16.59 10.33 -17.03
N PHE A 155 15.91 9.48 -17.79
CA PHE A 155 16.14 8.04 -17.79
C PHE A 155 16.87 7.56 -19.04
N GLY A 156 17.56 8.46 -19.75
CA GLY A 156 18.28 8.21 -20.99
C GLY A 156 17.37 7.99 -22.21
N ASP A 157 18.00 7.81 -23.37
CA ASP A 157 17.32 7.75 -24.67
C ASP A 157 16.44 6.50 -24.89
N ASP A 158 16.83 5.37 -24.28
CA ASP A 158 16.29 4.04 -24.59
C ASP A 158 15.70 3.34 -23.35
N MET A 159 14.95 4.06 -22.52
CA MET A 159 14.26 3.41 -21.39
C MET A 159 13.14 2.49 -21.87
N VAL A 160 13.28 1.19 -21.58
CA VAL A 160 12.23 0.20 -21.83
C VAL A 160 11.24 0.19 -20.67
N VAL A 161 10.00 0.60 -20.95
CA VAL A 161 8.84 0.47 -20.06
C VAL A 161 8.06 -0.78 -20.46
N THR A 162 8.01 -1.78 -19.58
CA THR A 162 7.33 -3.06 -19.84
C THR A 162 5.83 -3.02 -19.53
N ASP A 163 5.41 -2.03 -18.77
CA ASP A 163 4.03 -1.83 -18.33
C ASP A 163 3.83 -0.32 -18.11
N THR A 164 3.01 0.31 -18.94
CA THR A 164 2.84 1.77 -18.97
C THR A 164 1.78 2.27 -17.99
N ASN A 165 0.73 1.49 -17.73
CA ASN A 165 -0.44 1.94 -16.96
C ASN A 165 -0.59 1.23 -15.62
N GLY A 166 0.06 0.08 -15.41
CA GLY A 166 -0.07 -0.71 -14.18
C GLY A 166 -1.35 -1.52 -14.06
N GLU A 167 -2.22 -1.47 -15.07
CA GLU A 167 -3.48 -2.18 -15.09
C GLU A 167 -3.27 -3.65 -15.46
N GLN A 168 -4.15 -4.52 -14.96
CA GLN A 168 -4.10 -5.93 -15.35
C GLN A 168 -4.51 -6.09 -16.82
N PRO A 169 -3.87 -6.99 -17.59
CA PRO A 169 -4.27 -7.27 -18.96
C PRO A 169 -5.76 -7.61 -19.04
N LEU A 170 -6.46 -6.91 -19.93
CA LEU A 170 -7.90 -7.12 -20.13
C LEU A 170 -8.17 -8.45 -20.82
N SER A 171 -9.33 -9.04 -20.54
CA SER A 171 -9.80 -10.27 -21.16
C SER A 171 -11.27 -10.15 -21.54
N ALA A 172 -11.61 -10.63 -22.75
CA ALA A 172 -12.96 -10.62 -23.27
C ALA A 172 -13.29 -11.97 -23.95
N MET A 173 -14.53 -12.42 -23.80
CA MET A 173 -15.00 -13.62 -24.50
C MET A 173 -15.40 -13.27 -25.93
N VAL A 174 -14.82 -13.99 -26.88
CA VAL A 174 -15.12 -13.85 -28.30
C VAL A 174 -16.47 -14.52 -28.61
N SER A 175 -17.32 -13.81 -29.34
CA SER A 175 -18.58 -14.30 -29.89
C SER A 175 -18.42 -14.77 -31.34
N MET A 176 -17.75 -13.95 -32.17
CA MET A 176 -17.53 -14.24 -33.59
C MET A 176 -16.21 -13.63 -34.08
N VAL A 177 -15.57 -14.30 -35.04
CA VAL A 177 -14.45 -13.74 -35.82
C VAL A 177 -14.78 -13.87 -37.30
N THR A 178 -14.67 -12.78 -38.06
CA THR A 178 -14.89 -12.78 -39.51
C THR A 178 -13.60 -13.09 -40.27
N LYS A 179 -13.71 -13.74 -41.43
CA LYS A 179 -12.57 -14.01 -42.32
C LYS A 179 -12.26 -12.82 -43.25
N GLY A 180 -12.50 -11.61 -42.78
CA GLY A 180 -12.28 -10.36 -43.52
C GLY A 180 -10.82 -9.93 -43.59
N CYS A 181 -10.56 -8.83 -44.31
CA CYS A 181 -9.27 -8.14 -44.31
C CYS A 181 -9.52 -6.62 -44.23
N PRO A 182 -9.46 -6.01 -43.03
CA PRO A 182 -9.11 -6.63 -41.74
C PRO A 182 -10.19 -7.61 -41.24
N GLY A 183 -9.79 -8.61 -40.46
CA GLY A 183 -10.72 -9.50 -39.76
C GLY A 183 -11.39 -8.79 -38.59
N GLU A 184 -12.67 -9.01 -38.38
CA GLU A 184 -13.45 -8.36 -37.33
C GLU A 184 -13.75 -9.35 -36.20
N VAL A 185 -13.50 -8.93 -34.96
CA VAL A 185 -13.77 -9.71 -33.75
C VAL A 185 -14.92 -9.08 -32.99
N THR A 186 -15.97 -9.86 -32.78
CA THR A 186 -17.14 -9.45 -31.99
C THR A 186 -17.07 -10.11 -30.62
N CYS A 187 -17.14 -9.33 -29.55
CA CYS A 187 -17.22 -9.82 -28.17
C CYS A 187 -18.66 -10.16 -27.78
N LEU A 188 -18.85 -10.94 -26.70
CA LEU A 188 -20.18 -11.28 -26.18
C LEU A 188 -20.95 -10.04 -25.66
N ASP A 189 -22.25 -9.94 -25.97
CA ASP A 189 -23.11 -8.73 -25.80
C ASP A 189 -23.14 -8.09 -24.40
N GLU A 190 -22.82 -8.82 -23.33
CA GLU A 190 -22.94 -8.34 -21.94
C GLU A 190 -21.64 -7.77 -21.36
N ALA A 191 -20.50 -7.89 -22.06
CA ALA A 191 -19.21 -7.44 -21.57
C ALA A 191 -18.52 -6.52 -22.58
N ARG A 192 -18.34 -5.24 -22.21
CA ARG A 192 -17.44 -4.35 -22.95
C ARG A 192 -16.01 -4.88 -22.83
N HIS A 193 -15.31 -4.93 -23.95
CA HIS A 193 -13.94 -5.45 -24.00
C HIS A 193 -12.92 -4.53 -23.31
N GLY A 194 -13.17 -3.23 -23.27
CA GLY A 194 -12.32 -2.25 -22.59
C GLY A 194 -10.97 -1.95 -23.28
N PHE A 195 -10.59 -2.70 -24.32
CA PHE A 195 -9.40 -2.42 -25.14
C PHE A 195 -9.43 -1.05 -25.84
N GLU A 196 -8.23 -0.58 -26.18
CA GLU A 196 -7.97 0.64 -26.96
C GLU A 196 -7.32 0.30 -28.30
N THR A 197 -7.40 1.20 -29.29
CA THR A 197 -6.66 1.00 -30.55
C THR A 197 -5.16 1.06 -30.29
N GLY A 198 -4.40 0.15 -30.91
CA GLY A 198 -2.95 0.03 -30.69
C GLY A 198 -2.57 -1.02 -29.62
N ASP A 199 -3.55 -1.55 -28.88
CA ASP A 199 -3.34 -2.69 -27.99
C ASP A 199 -2.93 -3.94 -28.78
N PHE A 200 -2.24 -4.86 -28.11
CA PHE A 200 -1.89 -6.17 -28.65
C PHE A 200 -2.63 -7.27 -27.89
N VAL A 201 -3.29 -8.17 -28.62
CA VAL A 201 -4.07 -9.28 -28.03
C VAL A 201 -3.57 -10.64 -28.52
N THR A 202 -3.80 -11.67 -27.71
CA THR A 202 -3.61 -13.08 -28.08
C THR A 202 -4.94 -13.82 -27.95
N PHE A 203 -5.17 -14.84 -28.78
CA PHE A 203 -6.39 -15.63 -28.75
C PHE A 203 -6.14 -17.01 -28.14
N THR A 204 -7.15 -17.56 -27.48
CA THR A 204 -7.16 -18.92 -26.94
C THR A 204 -8.57 -19.49 -27.00
N GLU A 205 -8.69 -20.81 -27.15
CA GLU A 205 -9.98 -21.52 -27.18
C GLU A 205 -10.93 -21.08 -28.33
N VAL A 206 -10.40 -20.54 -29.43
CA VAL A 206 -11.16 -20.19 -30.65
C VAL A 206 -11.36 -21.43 -31.52
N GLU A 207 -12.61 -21.82 -31.73
CA GLU A 207 -12.99 -22.93 -32.59
C GLU A 207 -13.27 -22.47 -34.04
N GLY A 208 -12.86 -23.26 -35.03
CA GLY A 208 -13.07 -22.97 -36.46
C GLY A 208 -12.02 -22.07 -37.13
N MET A 209 -11.19 -21.39 -36.36
CA MET A 209 -9.96 -20.70 -36.79
C MET A 209 -8.83 -21.01 -35.80
N GLU A 210 -8.48 -22.29 -35.67
CA GLU A 210 -7.57 -22.79 -34.63
C GLU A 210 -6.17 -22.16 -34.70
N GLU A 211 -5.76 -21.66 -35.88
CA GLU A 211 -4.48 -20.99 -36.08
C GLU A 211 -4.35 -19.71 -35.23
N LEU A 212 -5.47 -19.06 -34.88
CA LEU A 212 -5.48 -17.90 -33.99
C LEU A 212 -5.05 -18.26 -32.57
N ASN A 213 -5.28 -19.49 -32.10
CA ASN A 213 -4.93 -19.89 -30.74
C ASN A 213 -3.42 -20.00 -30.49
N SER A 214 -2.63 -20.05 -31.56
CA SER A 214 -1.18 -20.17 -31.51
C SER A 214 -0.47 -18.96 -32.11
N CYS A 215 -1.21 -17.90 -32.48
CA CYS A 215 -0.60 -16.69 -32.99
C CYS A 215 0.05 -15.88 -31.85
N GLY A 216 1.16 -15.22 -32.17
CA GLY A 216 1.74 -14.23 -31.26
C GLY A 216 0.82 -13.00 -31.12
N PRO A 217 1.20 -12.03 -30.28
CA PRO A 217 0.39 -10.83 -30.07
C PRO A 217 0.07 -10.11 -31.40
N VAL A 218 -1.21 -9.78 -31.60
CA VAL A 218 -1.72 -9.10 -32.80
C VAL A 218 -2.23 -7.73 -32.39
N GLU A 219 -1.80 -6.68 -33.11
CA GLU A 219 -2.29 -5.31 -32.92
C GLU A 219 -3.78 -5.22 -33.29
N ILE A 220 -4.57 -4.58 -32.45
CA ILE A 220 -6.01 -4.36 -32.68
C ILE A 220 -6.31 -2.89 -32.98
N ARG A 221 -7.33 -2.69 -33.80
CA ARG A 221 -7.98 -1.39 -34.01
C ARG A 221 -9.40 -1.48 -33.48
N VAL A 222 -9.70 -0.73 -32.43
CA VAL A 222 -11.06 -0.54 -31.97
C VAL A 222 -11.78 0.30 -33.02
N LEU A 223 -12.85 -0.25 -33.58
CA LEU A 223 -13.69 0.44 -34.56
C LEU A 223 -14.45 1.57 -33.83
N GLY A 224 -13.77 2.68 -33.54
CA GLY A 224 -14.32 3.75 -32.72
C GLY A 224 -13.42 4.92 -32.31
N GLU A 225 -12.09 4.81 -32.22
CA GLU A 225 -11.14 5.93 -31.99
C GLU A 225 -9.68 5.41 -31.96
N PRO A 226 -8.64 6.22 -32.28
CA PRO A 226 -7.25 5.74 -32.42
C PRO A 226 -6.39 5.90 -31.15
N GLY A 227 -5.44 4.98 -30.92
CA GLY A 227 -4.42 4.99 -29.87
C GLY A 227 -3.14 4.26 -30.33
N ARG A 228 -1.99 4.50 -29.68
CA ARG A 228 -0.61 4.21 -30.15
C ARG A 228 0.27 3.63 -29.04
N LEU A 229 1.30 2.85 -29.41
CA LEU A 229 2.39 2.40 -28.54
C LEU A 229 3.56 3.40 -28.52
N ASP A 230 4.10 3.74 -27.34
CA ASP A 230 5.14 4.77 -27.19
C ASP A 230 6.48 4.24 -26.68
N VAL A 231 7.56 4.65 -27.36
CA VAL A 231 8.93 4.61 -26.84
C VAL A 231 9.20 5.99 -26.27
N LEU A 232 9.50 6.09 -24.97
CA LEU A 232 9.82 7.36 -24.33
C LEU A 232 11.30 7.67 -24.49
N ARG A 233 11.59 8.86 -25.00
CA ARG A 233 12.94 9.42 -25.07
C ARG A 233 13.01 10.58 -24.09
N GLY A 234 13.98 10.54 -23.17
CA GLY A 234 14.30 11.69 -22.34
C GLY A 234 15.40 12.52 -22.98
N LEU A 235 15.20 13.83 -23.12
CA LEU A 235 16.28 14.75 -23.48
C LEU A 235 17.26 14.91 -22.30
N PRO A 236 18.58 15.10 -22.56
CA PRO A 236 19.56 15.47 -21.55
C PRO A 236 19.15 16.73 -20.78
N ALA A 237 19.59 16.87 -19.53
CA ALA A 237 19.19 17.98 -18.66
C ALA A 237 19.37 19.39 -19.28
N LEU A 238 20.46 19.62 -20.03
CA LEU A 238 20.70 20.91 -20.68
C LEU A 238 19.72 21.17 -21.84
N GLU A 239 19.40 20.15 -22.63
CA GLU A 239 18.46 20.27 -23.76
C GLU A 239 17.03 20.42 -23.25
N ALA A 240 16.65 19.63 -22.24
CA ALA A 240 15.36 19.71 -21.56
C ALA A 240 15.14 21.04 -20.81
N LEU A 241 16.20 21.80 -20.52
CA LEU A 241 16.11 23.15 -19.94
C LEU A 241 15.75 24.21 -20.99
N VAL A 242 16.08 23.96 -22.27
CA VAL A 242 15.80 24.88 -23.39
C VAL A 242 14.45 24.54 -24.03
N GLU A 243 14.17 23.24 -24.22
CA GLU A 243 12.92 22.73 -24.82
C GLU A 243 12.20 21.80 -23.83
N PRO A 244 11.55 22.35 -22.78
CA PRO A 244 10.98 21.52 -21.73
C PRO A 244 9.68 20.82 -22.15
N GLU A 245 9.60 19.52 -21.91
CA GLU A 245 8.32 18.79 -21.88
C GLU A 245 7.71 18.88 -20.48
N LEU A 246 6.56 19.55 -20.38
CA LEU A 246 5.92 19.93 -19.12
C LEU A 246 4.69 19.07 -18.83
N MET A 247 4.74 18.33 -17.72
CA MET A 247 3.60 17.60 -17.19
C MET A 247 2.69 18.54 -16.40
N ILE A 248 1.42 18.59 -16.78
CA ILE A 248 0.40 19.39 -16.09
C ILE A 248 -0.09 18.64 -14.85
N THR A 249 0.06 19.26 -13.68
CA THR A 249 -0.40 18.73 -12.38
C THR A 249 -1.82 19.17 -12.04
N ASP A 250 -2.20 20.38 -12.46
CA ASP A 250 -3.53 20.96 -12.28
C ASP A 250 -3.96 21.62 -13.60
N PHE A 251 -5.00 21.06 -14.24
CA PHE A 251 -5.53 21.58 -15.50
C PHE A 251 -6.18 22.97 -15.36
N GLY A 252 -6.53 23.40 -14.13
CA GLY A 252 -6.97 24.77 -13.85
C GLY A 252 -5.83 25.79 -13.80
N LYS A 253 -4.57 25.33 -13.82
CA LYS A 253 -3.33 26.14 -13.76
C LYS A 253 -2.38 25.81 -14.91
N ALA A 254 -2.89 25.40 -16.06
CA ALA A 254 -2.10 24.88 -17.18
C ALA A 254 -1.06 25.88 -17.73
N GLU A 255 -1.24 27.17 -17.48
CA GLU A 255 -0.35 28.27 -17.84
C GLU A 255 0.85 28.46 -16.90
N ARG A 256 0.79 27.91 -15.68
CA ARG A 256 1.85 28.12 -14.66
C ARG A 256 3.16 27.37 -14.92
N PRO A 257 3.18 26.10 -15.38
CA PRO A 257 4.42 25.34 -15.50
C PRO A 257 5.52 26.02 -16.35
N PRO A 258 5.24 26.65 -17.52
CA PRO A 258 6.24 27.42 -18.25
C PRO A 258 6.81 28.60 -17.45
N ILE A 259 5.95 29.37 -16.77
CA ILE A 259 6.38 30.53 -15.97
C ILE A 259 7.23 30.08 -14.78
N MET A 260 6.81 29.00 -14.11
CA MET A 260 7.57 28.39 -13.01
C MET A 260 8.93 27.91 -13.50
N HIS A 261 9.00 27.26 -14.66
CA HIS A 261 10.26 26.78 -15.25
C HIS A 261 11.30 27.91 -15.33
N TRP A 262 10.93 29.08 -15.87
CA TRP A 262 11.83 30.24 -15.90
C TRP A 262 12.08 30.84 -14.51
N GLY A 263 11.06 30.86 -13.64
CA GLY A 263 11.18 31.34 -12.26
C GLY A 263 12.18 30.55 -11.42
N TRP A 264 12.22 29.22 -11.56
CA TRP A 264 13.20 28.35 -10.89
C TRP A 264 14.62 28.60 -11.40
N GLN A 265 14.82 28.78 -12.70
CA GLN A 265 16.12 29.18 -13.26
C GLN A 265 16.58 30.54 -12.73
N ALA A 266 15.68 31.52 -12.67
CA ALA A 266 15.95 32.83 -12.09
C ALA A 266 16.31 32.74 -10.60
N LEU A 267 15.63 31.87 -9.85
CA LEU A 267 15.92 31.60 -8.44
C LEU A 267 17.32 31.00 -8.25
N HIS A 268 17.73 30.04 -9.08
CA HIS A 268 19.10 29.50 -9.06
C HIS A 268 20.13 30.60 -9.35
N ARG A 269 19.85 31.47 -10.32
CA ARG A 269 20.72 32.62 -10.66
C ARG A 269 20.84 33.61 -9.50
N PHE A 270 19.73 33.94 -8.83
CA PHE A 270 19.73 34.77 -7.64
C PHE A 270 20.61 34.17 -6.54
N ILE A 271 20.42 32.87 -6.24
CA ILE A 271 21.19 32.16 -5.21
C ILE A 271 22.69 32.19 -5.53
N ARG A 272 23.05 32.02 -6.80
CA ARG A 272 24.44 32.10 -7.24
C ARG A 272 25.03 33.50 -7.05
N GLN A 273 24.28 34.55 -7.39
CA GLN A 273 24.77 35.94 -7.29
C GLN A 273 24.94 36.41 -5.84
N HIS A 274 24.02 36.01 -4.94
CA HIS A 274 24.00 36.48 -3.56
C HIS A 274 24.57 35.49 -2.54
N GLY A 275 24.80 34.24 -2.92
CA GLY A 275 25.22 33.15 -2.02
C GLY A 275 24.14 32.75 -1.00
N ARG A 276 22.88 33.16 -1.21
CA ARG A 276 21.74 32.87 -0.34
C ARG A 276 20.43 32.86 -1.14
N PRO A 277 19.39 32.14 -0.69
CA PRO A 277 18.03 32.34 -1.21
C PRO A 277 17.47 33.73 -0.89
N PRO A 278 16.45 34.20 -1.65
CA PRO A 278 15.65 35.35 -1.29
C PRO A 278 15.10 35.28 0.13
N ARG A 279 15.06 36.42 0.84
CA ARG A 279 14.54 36.49 2.20
C ARG A 279 13.00 36.36 2.22
N PRO A 280 12.42 35.75 3.28
CA PRO A 280 10.98 35.60 3.40
C PRO A 280 10.24 36.94 3.23
N ARG A 281 9.27 36.99 2.31
CA ARG A 281 8.43 38.18 2.04
C ARG A 281 9.19 39.49 1.72
N HIS A 282 10.50 39.44 1.41
CA HIS A 282 11.30 40.63 1.15
C HIS A 282 11.07 41.16 -0.28
N GLN A 283 10.50 42.36 -0.37
CA GLN A 283 10.04 42.96 -1.63
C GLN A 283 11.17 43.19 -2.65
N GLY A 284 12.35 43.61 -2.19
CA GLY A 284 13.49 43.89 -3.08
C GLY A 284 14.10 42.62 -3.68
N ASP A 285 14.15 41.54 -2.91
CA ASP A 285 14.71 40.26 -3.38
C ASP A 285 13.72 39.65 -4.41
N ALA A 286 12.42 39.76 -4.15
CA ALA A 286 11.38 39.30 -5.08
C ALA A 286 11.37 40.09 -6.40
N ALA A 287 11.52 41.42 -6.35
CA ALA A 287 11.62 42.25 -7.55
C ALA A 287 12.85 41.88 -8.41
N GLU A 288 13.97 41.51 -7.76
CA GLU A 288 15.17 41.05 -8.47
C GLU A 288 14.94 39.68 -9.12
N VAL A 289 14.28 38.73 -8.46
CA VAL A 289 13.93 37.44 -9.08
C VAL A 289 13.05 37.64 -10.31
N VAL A 290 12.03 38.50 -10.26
CA VAL A 290 11.19 38.84 -11.43
C VAL A 290 12.02 39.43 -12.57
N ALA A 291 12.97 40.33 -12.25
CA ALA A 291 13.87 40.91 -13.24
C ALA A 291 14.77 39.84 -13.90
N LEU A 292 15.33 38.93 -13.09
CA LEU A 292 16.13 37.81 -13.59
C LEU A 292 15.30 36.86 -14.46
N THR A 293 14.02 36.62 -14.14
CA THR A 293 13.14 35.80 -14.99
C THR A 293 12.93 36.42 -16.37
N ARG A 294 12.76 37.75 -16.45
CA ARG A 294 12.67 38.45 -17.75
C ARG A 294 13.94 38.33 -18.58
N GLU A 295 15.10 38.19 -17.94
CA GLU A 295 16.36 37.92 -18.64
C GLU A 295 16.46 36.46 -19.13
N VAL A 296 15.92 35.51 -18.38
CA VAL A 296 15.87 34.08 -18.76
C VAL A 296 14.92 33.85 -19.93
N ALA A 297 13.77 34.53 -19.94
CA ALA A 297 12.77 34.42 -21.01
C ALA A 297 12.39 35.80 -21.60
N PRO A 298 13.27 36.39 -22.43
CA PRO A 298 13.01 37.70 -23.02
C PRO A 298 11.76 37.69 -23.91
N GLY A 299 10.81 38.56 -23.63
CA GLY A 299 9.58 38.71 -24.43
C GLY A 299 8.47 37.72 -24.11
N ALA A 300 8.67 36.81 -23.14
CA ALA A 300 7.59 35.99 -22.61
C ALA A 300 6.61 36.81 -21.75
N GLU A 301 5.34 36.41 -21.76
CA GLU A 301 4.34 36.92 -20.84
C GLU A 301 4.54 36.25 -19.48
N LEU A 302 4.76 37.07 -18.44
CA LEU A 302 5.07 36.59 -17.09
C LEU A 302 3.96 36.97 -16.12
N ASP A 303 3.60 36.03 -15.25
CA ASP A 303 2.86 36.32 -14.03
C ASP A 303 3.84 36.78 -12.94
N GLU A 304 3.92 38.10 -12.75
CA GLU A 304 4.82 38.68 -11.75
C GLU A 304 4.42 38.32 -10.32
N GLU A 305 3.13 38.11 -10.04
CA GLU A 305 2.65 37.78 -8.71
C GLU A 305 3.10 36.36 -8.33
N LEU A 306 2.91 35.40 -9.24
CA LEU A 306 3.40 34.03 -9.09
C LEU A 306 4.92 33.98 -8.82
N LEU A 307 5.71 34.74 -9.57
CA LEU A 307 7.16 34.81 -9.42
C LEU A 307 7.58 35.49 -8.10
N ARG A 308 6.84 36.49 -7.65
CA ARG A 308 7.06 37.11 -6.34
C ARG A 308 6.77 36.13 -5.22
N GLU A 309 5.68 35.34 -5.32
CA GLU A 309 5.36 34.31 -4.34
C GLU A 309 6.45 33.23 -4.28
N LEU A 310 6.99 32.80 -5.43
CA LEU A 310 8.14 31.89 -5.47
C LEU A 310 9.34 32.47 -4.71
N ALA A 311 9.66 33.74 -4.93
CA ALA A 311 10.75 34.42 -4.23
C ALA A 311 10.46 34.57 -2.72
N PHE A 312 9.26 35.00 -2.34
CA PHE A 312 8.88 35.18 -0.94
C PHE A 312 8.96 33.89 -0.12
N GLN A 313 8.80 32.74 -0.77
CA GLN A 313 8.76 31.43 -0.14
C GLN A 313 10.04 30.60 -0.37
N ALA A 314 11.08 31.19 -0.97
CA ALA A 314 12.29 30.45 -1.38
C ALA A 314 13.09 29.80 -0.23
N THR A 315 12.94 30.32 0.99
CA THR A 315 13.51 29.73 2.22
C THR A 315 12.54 28.77 2.93
N GLY A 316 11.30 28.69 2.45
CA GLY A 316 10.26 27.83 3.00
C GLY A 316 10.59 26.35 2.83
N ASP A 317 10.30 25.59 3.87
CA ASP A 317 10.52 24.14 3.94
C ASP A 317 9.34 23.50 4.66
N LEU A 318 8.43 22.90 3.87
CA LEU A 318 7.13 22.42 4.35
C LEU A 318 7.07 20.90 4.28
N ALA A 319 6.81 20.26 5.42
CA ALA A 319 6.67 18.80 5.50
C ALA A 319 5.63 18.21 4.53
N PRO A 320 4.44 18.82 4.32
CA PRO A 320 3.46 18.29 3.37
C PRO A 320 3.95 18.32 1.91
N VAL A 321 4.61 19.40 1.49
CA VAL A 321 5.14 19.52 0.11
C VAL A 321 6.30 18.55 -0.11
N ASN A 322 7.17 18.39 0.90
CA ASN A 322 8.22 17.37 0.88
C ASN A 322 7.66 15.95 0.85
N ALA A 323 6.57 15.66 1.59
CA ALA A 323 5.89 14.37 1.56
C ALA A 323 5.33 14.08 0.16
N PHE A 324 4.69 15.07 -0.47
CA PHE A 324 4.12 14.95 -1.81
C PHE A 324 5.20 14.73 -2.88
N ILE A 325 6.13 15.69 -3.03
CA ILE A 325 7.19 15.61 -4.05
C ILE A 325 8.15 14.45 -3.76
N GLY A 326 8.46 14.18 -2.49
CA GLY A 326 9.34 13.08 -2.10
C GLY A 326 8.73 11.70 -2.35
N GLY A 327 7.41 11.56 -2.21
CA GLY A 327 6.67 10.36 -2.62
C GLY A 327 6.73 10.15 -4.14
N LEU A 328 6.49 11.21 -4.93
CA LEU A 328 6.60 11.17 -6.39
C LEU A 328 8.02 10.84 -6.85
N ALA A 329 9.03 11.55 -6.36
CA ALA A 329 10.43 11.32 -6.71
C ALA A 329 10.90 9.89 -6.36
N ALA A 330 10.49 9.36 -5.20
CA ALA A 330 10.78 7.97 -4.86
C ALA A 330 10.10 6.98 -5.82
N GLN A 331 8.85 7.25 -6.23
CA GLN A 331 8.16 6.44 -7.22
C GLN A 331 8.88 6.50 -8.57
N GLU A 332 9.35 7.67 -9.02
CA GLU A 332 10.12 7.82 -10.27
C GLU A 332 11.43 7.01 -10.23
N VAL A 333 12.14 6.99 -9.10
CA VAL A 333 13.31 6.12 -8.93
C VAL A 333 12.92 4.63 -9.05
N MET A 334 11.78 4.22 -8.48
CA MET A 334 11.29 2.84 -8.63
C MET A 334 10.96 2.50 -10.08
N LYS A 335 10.33 3.43 -10.83
CA LYS A 335 10.09 3.27 -12.28
C LYS A 335 11.39 3.10 -13.05
N ALA A 336 12.39 3.95 -12.76
CA ALA A 336 13.69 3.95 -13.42
C ALA A 336 14.40 2.58 -13.33
N VAL A 337 14.38 1.94 -12.16
CA VAL A 337 15.08 0.66 -11.95
C VAL A 337 14.24 -0.56 -12.32
N SER A 338 12.91 -0.45 -12.29
CA SER A 338 12.01 -1.58 -12.54
C SER A 338 11.50 -1.67 -13.98
N GLY A 339 11.50 -0.57 -14.73
CA GLY A 339 10.85 -0.47 -16.04
C GLY A 339 9.32 -0.60 -15.96
N LYS A 340 8.72 -0.43 -14.78
CA LYS A 340 7.27 -0.52 -14.55
C LYS A 340 6.69 0.87 -14.31
N PHE A 341 5.53 1.12 -14.91
CA PHE A 341 4.80 2.38 -15.03
C PHE A 341 5.50 3.43 -15.92
N THR A 342 4.70 4.26 -16.56
CA THR A 342 5.16 5.43 -17.34
C THR A 342 5.83 6.45 -16.41
N PRO A 343 7.10 6.82 -16.65
CA PRO A 343 7.78 7.93 -15.99
C PRO A 343 7.15 9.30 -16.23
N ILE A 344 7.53 10.28 -15.41
CA ILE A 344 7.34 11.68 -15.77
C ILE A 344 8.29 12.03 -16.92
N THR A 345 7.76 12.59 -18.01
CA THR A 345 8.51 13.04 -19.18
C THR A 345 8.20 14.54 -19.40
N GLN A 346 9.05 15.48 -19.02
CA GLN A 346 10.25 15.32 -18.18
C GLN A 346 10.18 16.19 -16.92
N TRP A 347 9.56 17.36 -17.02
CA TRP A 347 9.42 18.32 -15.93
C TRP A 347 8.01 18.29 -15.36
N LEU A 348 7.91 18.21 -14.05
CA LEU A 348 6.69 18.40 -13.28
C LEU A 348 6.87 19.61 -12.37
N TYR A 349 5.94 20.55 -12.48
CA TYR A 349 5.86 21.72 -11.61
C TYR A 349 4.56 21.65 -10.81
N PHE A 350 4.65 21.97 -9.53
CA PHE A 350 3.54 21.93 -8.59
C PHE A 350 3.55 23.17 -7.71
N ASP A 351 2.36 23.72 -7.45
CA ASP A 351 2.16 24.73 -6.42
C ASP A 351 0.86 24.45 -5.64
N ALA A 352 0.87 24.83 -4.37
CA ALA A 352 -0.30 24.82 -3.49
C ALA A 352 -0.57 26.22 -2.92
N LEU A 353 -0.52 27.26 -3.77
CA LEU A 353 -0.64 28.66 -3.34
C LEU A 353 -1.96 28.99 -2.63
N GLU A 354 -3.01 28.19 -2.87
CA GLU A 354 -4.29 28.30 -2.18
C GLU A 354 -4.20 28.02 -0.66
N CYS A 355 -3.07 27.50 -0.18
CA CYS A 355 -2.79 27.34 1.24
C CYS A 355 -2.39 28.65 1.93
N LEU A 356 -2.07 29.72 1.18
CA LEU A 356 -1.79 31.02 1.78
C LEU A 356 -3.06 31.62 2.40
N PRO A 357 -2.94 32.37 3.51
CA PRO A 357 -4.08 33.06 4.10
C PRO A 357 -4.66 34.09 3.10
N GLU A 358 -5.97 34.12 2.95
CA GLU A 358 -6.64 35.10 2.11
C GLU A 358 -6.36 36.54 2.62
N GLU A 359 -5.84 37.41 1.74
CA GLU A 359 -5.33 38.75 2.10
C GLU A 359 -6.33 39.63 2.86
N ASN A 360 -7.64 39.39 2.68
CA ASN A 360 -8.70 40.26 3.17
C ASN A 360 -9.46 39.74 4.41
N LYS A 361 -9.08 38.59 4.99
CA LYS A 361 -9.91 37.96 6.03
C LYS A 361 -9.32 37.97 7.44
N GLU A 362 -8.03 37.64 7.67
CA GLU A 362 -7.55 37.49 9.07
C GLU A 362 -6.05 37.73 9.37
N THR A 363 -5.12 37.54 8.44
CA THR A 363 -3.67 37.59 8.75
C THR A 363 -2.89 38.19 7.59
N VAL A 364 -2.18 39.29 7.82
CA VAL A 364 -1.31 39.91 6.82
C VAL A 364 0.09 39.30 6.93
N LEU A 365 0.53 38.58 5.89
CA LEU A 365 1.89 38.05 5.82
C LEU A 365 2.88 39.19 5.55
N THR A 366 3.77 39.43 6.51
CA THR A 366 4.82 40.45 6.42
C THR A 366 6.19 39.83 6.61
N GLU A 367 7.25 40.53 6.20
CA GLU A 367 8.64 40.12 6.45
C GLU A 367 8.91 39.88 7.94
N GLU A 368 8.31 40.67 8.84
CA GLU A 368 8.46 40.51 10.29
C GLU A 368 7.75 39.24 10.83
N GLN A 369 6.58 38.88 10.26
CA GLN A 369 5.89 37.64 10.63
C GLN A 369 6.64 36.40 10.16
N CYS A 370 7.25 36.47 8.98
CA CYS A 370 7.95 35.37 8.32
C CYS A 370 9.45 35.27 8.66
N ARG A 371 9.98 36.18 9.50
CA ARG A 371 11.40 36.14 9.86
C ARG A 371 11.75 34.89 10.68
N PRO A 372 12.94 34.28 10.50
CA PRO A 372 13.41 33.17 11.32
C PRO A 372 13.48 33.51 12.81
N ARG A 373 13.23 32.52 13.68
CA ARG A 373 13.16 32.68 15.14
C ARG A 373 14.08 31.71 15.89
N ASN A 374 14.98 31.03 15.19
CA ASN A 374 15.78 29.91 15.72
C ASN A 374 14.89 28.83 16.34
N SER A 375 13.79 28.55 15.63
CA SER A 375 12.82 27.53 15.99
C SER A 375 12.90 26.39 14.99
N ARG A 376 12.56 25.17 15.43
CA ARG A 376 12.38 24.03 14.52
C ARG A 376 11.33 24.29 13.43
N TYR A 377 10.45 25.27 13.62
CA TYR A 377 9.40 25.64 12.67
C TYR A 377 9.82 26.77 11.71
N ASP A 378 11.08 27.21 11.72
CA ASP A 378 11.53 28.35 10.89
C ASP A 378 11.25 28.17 9.40
N GLY A 379 11.40 26.94 8.88
CA GLY A 379 11.06 26.61 7.49
C GLY A 379 9.58 26.79 7.16
N GLN A 380 8.69 26.56 8.13
CA GLN A 380 7.24 26.75 7.96
C GLN A 380 6.82 28.20 8.22
N ILE A 381 7.41 28.85 9.22
CA ILE A 381 7.18 30.27 9.55
C ILE A 381 7.58 31.17 8.38
N ALA A 382 8.63 30.83 7.62
CA ALA A 382 9.02 31.56 6.43
C ALA A 382 7.90 31.70 5.38
N VAL A 383 6.93 30.78 5.37
CA VAL A 383 5.78 30.80 4.45
C VAL A 383 4.54 31.38 5.12
N PHE A 384 4.16 30.85 6.28
CA PHE A 384 2.87 31.13 6.91
C PHE A 384 2.90 32.14 8.06
N GLY A 385 4.09 32.52 8.51
CA GLY A 385 4.28 33.43 9.64
C GLY A 385 4.09 32.78 11.01
N ALA A 386 4.56 33.47 12.04
CA ALA A 386 4.54 32.98 13.41
C ALA A 386 3.13 32.91 14.03
N GLU A 387 2.20 33.76 13.59
CA GLU A 387 0.81 33.74 14.05
C GLU A 387 0.08 32.47 13.66
N LEU A 388 0.20 32.01 12.41
CA LEU A 388 -0.41 30.75 11.98
C LEU A 388 0.25 29.57 12.71
N GLN A 389 1.56 29.61 12.93
CA GLN A 389 2.26 28.58 13.71
C GLN A 389 1.68 28.45 15.14
N ALA A 390 1.34 29.58 15.78
CA ALA A 390 0.69 29.56 17.08
C ALA A 390 -0.74 28.98 17.01
N LYS A 391 -1.52 29.33 15.97
CA LYS A 391 -2.84 28.73 15.72
C LYS A 391 -2.77 27.21 15.56
N LEU A 392 -1.79 26.70 14.81
CA LEU A 392 -1.53 25.26 14.63
C LEU A 392 -1.20 24.57 15.96
N GLY A 393 -0.36 25.19 16.77
CA GLY A 393 0.00 24.68 18.10
C GLY A 393 -1.22 24.48 19.00
N ALA A 394 -2.24 25.33 18.90
CA ALA A 394 -3.44 25.25 19.73
C ALA A 394 -4.48 24.21 19.26
N GLN A 395 -4.30 23.58 18.09
CA GLN A 395 -5.33 22.72 17.51
C GLN A 395 -5.55 21.41 18.28
N LYS A 396 -6.80 20.96 18.26
CA LYS A 396 -7.25 19.66 18.79
C LYS A 396 -7.80 18.78 17.67
N TYR A 397 -7.05 17.76 17.28
CA TYR A 397 -7.43 16.89 16.15
C TYR A 397 -7.64 15.43 16.57
N PHE A 398 -8.62 14.79 15.94
CA PHE A 398 -8.87 13.36 16.07
C PHE A 398 -8.45 12.62 14.80
N VAL A 399 -7.49 11.72 14.93
CA VAL A 399 -6.96 10.87 13.86
C VAL A 399 -7.54 9.48 13.98
N VAL A 400 -8.30 9.07 12.96
CA VAL A 400 -8.98 7.77 12.96
C VAL A 400 -8.25 6.80 12.05
N GLY A 401 -7.49 5.89 12.65
CA GLY A 401 -6.59 4.96 11.98
C GLY A 401 -5.12 5.35 12.14
N ALA A 402 -4.29 4.36 12.48
CA ALA A 402 -2.84 4.45 12.62
C ALA A 402 -2.14 3.51 11.60
N GLY A 403 -2.80 3.28 10.45
CA GLY A 403 -2.26 2.55 9.31
C GLY A 403 -1.26 3.36 8.48
N ALA A 404 -1.18 3.10 7.17
CA ALA A 404 -0.22 3.75 6.28
C ALA A 404 -0.42 5.28 6.25
N ILE A 405 -1.63 5.72 5.91
CA ILE A 405 -2.04 7.13 5.91
C ILE A 405 -1.86 7.73 7.32
N GLY A 406 -2.26 7.00 8.37
CA GLY A 406 -2.17 7.48 9.76
C GLY A 406 -0.74 7.76 10.20
N CYS A 407 0.22 6.91 9.82
CA CYS A 407 1.64 7.13 10.06
C CYS A 407 2.16 8.41 9.40
N GLU A 408 1.81 8.62 8.13
CA GLU A 408 2.23 9.81 7.37
C GLU A 408 1.56 11.09 7.89
N LEU A 409 0.28 11.03 8.26
CA LEU A 409 -0.44 12.15 8.89
C LEU A 409 0.20 12.52 10.23
N LEU A 410 0.47 11.56 11.11
CA LEU A 410 1.07 11.83 12.41
C LEU A 410 2.49 12.39 12.28
N LYS A 411 3.29 11.89 11.32
CA LYS A 411 4.59 12.48 10.97
C LYS A 411 4.42 13.94 10.55
N ASN A 412 3.52 14.21 9.61
CA ASN A 412 3.27 15.57 9.12
C ASN A 412 2.78 16.49 10.25
N PHE A 413 1.88 16.03 11.12
CA PHE A 413 1.40 16.80 12.27
C PHE A 413 2.52 17.10 13.28
N ALA A 414 3.43 16.16 13.51
CA ALA A 414 4.61 16.39 14.33
C ALA A 414 5.51 17.49 13.75
N MET A 415 5.74 17.47 12.42
CA MET A 415 6.60 18.44 11.73
C MET A 415 5.96 19.83 11.62
N VAL A 416 4.67 19.87 11.26
CA VAL A 416 3.86 21.10 11.18
C VAL A 416 3.67 21.75 12.56
N GLY A 417 3.76 20.97 13.64
CA GLY A 417 3.55 21.44 15.00
C GLY A 417 2.08 21.54 15.41
N LEU A 418 1.21 20.74 14.77
CA LEU A 418 -0.21 20.67 15.10
C LEU A 418 -0.37 20.12 16.53
N GLY A 419 -1.11 20.82 17.38
CA GLY A 419 -1.37 20.37 18.76
C GLY A 419 -0.15 20.38 19.68
N CYS A 420 0.94 21.08 19.31
CA CYS A 420 2.16 21.19 20.12
C CYS A 420 2.11 22.31 21.17
N GLY A 421 1.07 23.13 21.17
CA GLY A 421 0.84 24.21 22.12
C GLY A 421 0.19 23.73 23.44
N PRO A 422 0.11 24.59 24.46
CA PRO A 422 -0.43 24.23 25.78
C PRO A 422 -1.87 23.74 25.77
N GLU A 423 -2.69 24.26 24.86
CA GLU A 423 -4.10 23.88 24.68
C GLU A 423 -4.31 22.84 23.58
N GLY A 424 -3.26 22.54 22.80
CA GLY A 424 -3.32 21.61 21.69
C GLY A 424 -3.28 20.15 22.12
N CYS A 425 -3.89 19.28 21.32
CA CYS A 425 -3.83 17.83 21.53
C CYS A 425 -4.20 17.06 20.25
N ILE A 426 -3.51 15.96 19.99
CA ILE A 426 -3.90 14.96 19.00
C ILE A 426 -4.44 13.73 19.73
N THR A 427 -5.59 13.23 19.33
CA THR A 427 -6.07 11.90 19.74
C THR A 427 -5.96 10.99 18.54
N VAL A 428 -5.24 9.87 18.65
CA VAL A 428 -5.20 8.83 17.61
C VAL A 428 -5.88 7.58 18.13
N THR A 429 -6.72 6.95 17.30
CA THR A 429 -7.30 5.65 17.61
C THR A 429 -7.09 4.63 16.50
N ASP A 430 -6.80 3.40 16.90
CA ASP A 430 -6.71 2.23 16.02
C ASP A 430 -6.80 0.97 16.89
N MET A 431 -7.68 0.03 16.54
CA MET A 431 -7.88 -1.22 17.26
C MET A 431 -6.88 -2.30 16.87
N ASP A 432 -6.17 -2.13 15.76
CA ASP A 432 -5.31 -3.16 15.22
C ASP A 432 -3.96 -3.23 15.94
N THR A 433 -3.41 -4.44 15.91
CA THR A 433 -2.00 -4.69 16.23
C THR A 433 -1.13 -4.62 14.98
N ILE A 434 0.16 -4.35 15.16
CA ILE A 434 1.14 -4.29 14.07
C ILE A 434 1.46 -5.69 13.56
N GLU A 435 1.43 -5.86 12.24
CA GLU A 435 1.83 -7.08 11.52
C GLU A 435 3.11 -6.86 10.69
N LYS A 436 3.79 -7.96 10.31
CA LYS A 436 5.00 -7.90 9.47
C LYS A 436 4.77 -7.15 8.14
N SER A 437 3.64 -7.41 7.48
CA SER A 437 3.28 -6.80 6.19
C SER A 437 3.00 -5.29 6.29
N ASN A 438 2.82 -4.76 7.50
CA ASN A 438 2.57 -3.35 7.73
C ASN A 438 3.86 -2.52 7.61
N LEU A 439 4.99 -3.09 8.03
CA LEU A 439 6.28 -2.42 8.15
C LEU A 439 6.79 -1.82 6.83
N ASN A 440 6.39 -2.38 5.70
CA ASN A 440 6.75 -1.88 4.37
C ASN A 440 6.15 -0.50 4.03
N ARG A 441 5.09 -0.04 4.72
CA ARG A 441 4.46 1.27 4.45
C ARG A 441 3.99 2.03 5.70
N GLN A 442 4.23 1.48 6.88
CA GLN A 442 3.87 2.07 8.18
C GLN A 442 5.17 2.33 8.95
N PHE A 443 5.93 3.31 8.46
CA PHE A 443 7.34 3.51 8.81
C PHE A 443 7.58 3.95 10.26
N LEU A 444 6.53 4.32 11.00
CA LEU A 444 6.62 4.58 12.44
C LEU A 444 6.84 3.30 13.25
N PHE A 445 6.65 2.13 12.65
CA PHE A 445 6.78 0.84 13.31
C PHE A 445 8.10 0.16 12.94
N ARG A 446 8.55 -0.75 13.81
CA ARG A 446 9.74 -1.56 13.61
C ARG A 446 9.43 -3.05 13.75
N PRO A 447 10.31 -3.95 13.28
CA PRO A 447 10.11 -5.40 13.44
C PRO A 447 9.85 -5.85 14.89
N TRP A 448 10.42 -5.16 15.88
CA TRP A 448 10.22 -5.43 17.31
C TRP A 448 8.90 -4.88 17.88
N ASP A 449 8.08 -4.21 17.07
CA ASP A 449 6.76 -3.71 17.46
C ASP A 449 5.61 -4.60 16.99
N VAL A 450 5.89 -5.66 16.22
CA VAL A 450 4.88 -6.64 15.81
C VAL A 450 4.14 -7.17 17.05
N THR A 451 2.81 -7.32 16.94
CA THR A 451 1.83 -7.63 18.01
C THR A 451 1.49 -6.49 18.98
N LYS A 452 2.19 -5.35 18.94
CA LYS A 452 1.81 -4.17 19.74
C LYS A 452 0.72 -3.35 19.03
N LEU A 453 -0.01 -2.54 19.78
CA LEU A 453 -1.06 -1.66 19.24
C LEU A 453 -0.48 -0.57 18.33
N LYS A 454 -1.08 -0.37 17.15
CA LYS A 454 -0.63 0.64 16.19
C LYS A 454 -0.71 2.05 16.77
N SER A 455 -1.83 2.41 17.38
CA SER A 455 -2.06 3.77 17.92
C SER A 455 -1.05 4.15 19.00
N GLU A 456 -0.75 3.24 19.93
CA GLU A 456 0.22 3.45 21.01
C GLU A 456 1.64 3.65 20.46
N ARG A 457 2.06 2.77 19.54
CA ARG A 457 3.41 2.82 18.97
C ARG A 457 3.60 4.01 18.04
N ALA A 458 2.59 4.37 17.26
CA ALA A 458 2.62 5.54 16.40
C ALA A 458 2.76 6.81 17.23
N ALA A 459 1.95 6.93 18.30
CA ALA A 459 2.03 8.04 19.24
C ALA A 459 3.41 8.13 19.93
N ALA A 460 4.03 7.01 20.30
CA ALA A 460 5.38 7.01 20.85
C ALA A 460 6.42 7.52 19.83
N ALA A 461 6.40 6.99 18.60
CA ALA A 461 7.34 7.37 17.56
C ALA A 461 7.29 8.86 17.20
N VAL A 462 6.09 9.45 17.09
CA VAL A 462 6.00 10.88 16.74
C VAL A 462 6.35 11.83 17.88
N ARG A 463 6.26 11.40 19.14
CA ARG A 463 6.81 12.16 20.28
C ARG A 463 8.34 12.22 20.22
N GLU A 464 9.00 11.20 19.71
CA GLU A 464 10.45 11.25 19.48
C GLU A 464 10.81 12.21 18.34
N MET A 465 9.98 12.30 17.30
CA MET A 465 10.17 13.25 16.20
C MET A 465 9.95 14.71 16.64
N ASN A 466 8.95 14.93 17.50
CA ASN A 466 8.70 16.22 18.10
C ASN A 466 8.30 16.08 19.59
N PRO A 467 9.22 16.37 20.53
CA PRO A 467 8.93 16.30 21.96
C PRO A 467 7.81 17.25 22.44
N ALA A 468 7.51 18.31 21.68
CA ALA A 468 6.42 19.22 22.00
C ALA A 468 5.03 18.65 21.63
N LEU A 469 4.97 17.59 20.82
CA LEU A 469 3.71 17.02 20.35
C LEU A 469 2.92 16.36 21.47
N ARG A 470 1.71 16.87 21.70
CA ARG A 470 0.78 16.33 22.70
C ARG A 470 -0.17 15.35 22.03
N VAL A 471 0.18 14.07 22.04
CA VAL A 471 -0.64 13.01 21.45
C VAL A 471 -1.16 12.04 22.52
N SER A 472 -2.41 11.61 22.39
CA SER A 472 -3.03 10.55 23.19
C SER A 472 -3.46 9.41 22.27
N SER A 473 -3.29 8.16 22.71
CA SER A 473 -3.58 6.96 21.92
C SER A 473 -4.72 6.16 22.52
N ARG A 474 -5.59 5.61 21.66
CA ARG A 474 -6.74 4.78 22.03
C ARG A 474 -6.75 3.48 21.20
N PRO A 475 -7.16 2.34 21.77
CA PRO A 475 -7.28 1.07 21.05
C PRO A 475 -8.71 0.81 20.53
N ASP A 476 -9.56 1.83 20.51
CA ASP A 476 -10.99 1.66 20.30
C ASP A 476 -11.33 1.64 18.80
N ARG A 477 -12.11 0.64 18.37
CA ARG A 477 -12.67 0.62 17.01
C ARG A 477 -13.78 1.66 16.93
N VAL A 478 -13.61 2.63 16.05
CA VAL A 478 -14.62 3.68 15.87
C VAL A 478 -15.88 3.11 15.22
N GLY A 479 -17.02 3.39 15.84
CA GLY A 479 -18.34 2.94 15.39
C GLY A 479 -19.38 3.15 16.49
N PRO A 480 -20.64 2.70 16.26
CA PRO A 480 -21.73 2.90 17.21
C PRO A 480 -21.44 2.36 18.62
N ASP A 481 -20.68 1.28 18.73
CA ASP A 481 -20.35 0.64 20.01
C ASP A 481 -19.41 1.48 20.90
N THR A 482 -18.70 2.47 20.32
CA THR A 482 -17.71 3.30 21.02
C THR A 482 -18.15 4.76 21.21
N GLU A 483 -19.42 5.09 20.94
CA GLU A 483 -19.98 6.43 21.17
C GLU A 483 -19.96 6.86 22.64
N ARG A 484 -19.88 5.91 23.60
CA ARG A 484 -19.67 6.24 25.02
C ARG A 484 -18.26 6.73 25.34
N VAL A 485 -17.30 6.42 24.48
CA VAL A 485 -15.90 6.87 24.60
C VAL A 485 -15.71 8.17 23.84
N TYR A 486 -16.33 8.26 22.66
CA TYR A 486 -16.32 9.43 21.77
C TYR A 486 -17.69 10.11 21.79
N ASP A 487 -18.04 10.60 22.96
CA ASP A 487 -19.31 11.26 23.26
C ASP A 487 -19.36 12.71 22.75
N ASP A 488 -20.42 13.43 23.13
CA ASP A 488 -20.64 14.82 22.73
C ASP A 488 -19.50 15.71 23.20
N ASP A 489 -19.08 15.59 24.46
CA ASP A 489 -17.99 16.38 25.05
C ASP A 489 -16.66 16.17 24.28
N PHE A 490 -16.37 14.93 23.89
CA PHE A 490 -15.19 14.63 23.08
C PHE A 490 -15.23 15.36 21.73
N PHE A 491 -16.33 15.23 20.98
CA PHE A 491 -16.42 15.84 19.66
C PHE A 491 -16.51 17.36 19.74
N GLU A 492 -17.27 17.94 20.67
CA GLU A 492 -17.41 19.40 20.81
C GLU A 492 -16.05 20.09 21.00
N ALA A 493 -15.13 19.46 21.73
CA ALA A 493 -13.80 19.98 22.00
C ALA A 493 -12.81 19.93 20.80
N LEU A 494 -13.13 19.22 19.72
CA LEU A 494 -12.24 19.08 18.55
C LEU A 494 -12.31 20.30 17.62
N ASP A 495 -11.19 20.60 16.97
CA ASP A 495 -11.12 21.56 15.87
C ASP A 495 -11.27 20.88 14.50
N GLY A 496 -10.97 19.58 14.41
CA GLY A 496 -11.12 18.80 13.18
C GLY A 496 -10.84 17.31 13.36
N VAL A 497 -11.16 16.55 12.31
CA VAL A 497 -10.97 15.10 12.22
C VAL A 497 -10.18 14.78 10.95
N ALA A 498 -9.26 13.81 11.04
CA ALA A 498 -8.52 13.28 9.90
C ALA A 498 -8.68 11.76 9.83
N ASN A 499 -9.27 11.28 8.74
CA ASN A 499 -9.46 9.85 8.50
C ASN A 499 -8.21 9.24 7.85
N ALA A 500 -7.88 8.04 8.32
CA ALA A 500 -6.83 7.16 7.80
C ALA A 500 -7.34 5.72 7.74
N LEU A 501 -8.55 5.56 7.21
CA LEU A 501 -9.36 4.34 7.26
C LEU A 501 -9.13 3.46 6.02
N ASP A 502 -9.52 2.18 6.10
CA ASP A 502 -9.36 1.19 5.03
C ASP A 502 -10.68 0.59 4.53
N ASN A 503 -11.82 1.02 5.09
CA ASN A 503 -13.15 0.56 4.73
C ASN A 503 -14.15 1.71 4.62
N VAL A 504 -15.18 1.54 3.78
CA VAL A 504 -16.18 2.58 3.50
C VAL A 504 -17.13 2.78 4.69
N ASP A 505 -17.47 1.73 5.43
CA ASP A 505 -18.42 1.82 6.55
C ASP A 505 -17.93 2.77 7.65
N ALA A 506 -16.65 2.68 8.03
CA ALA A 506 -16.04 3.57 9.01
C ALA A 506 -15.96 5.02 8.49
N ARG A 507 -15.70 5.21 7.18
CA ARG A 507 -15.70 6.55 6.55
C ARG A 507 -17.08 7.19 6.64
N LEU A 508 -18.12 6.46 6.24
CA LEU A 508 -19.51 6.90 6.33
C LEU A 508 -19.95 7.17 7.77
N TYR A 509 -19.48 6.37 8.73
CA TYR A 509 -19.73 6.64 10.15
C TYR A 509 -19.09 7.96 10.59
N MET A 510 -17.81 8.17 10.29
CA MET A 510 -17.11 9.40 10.68
C MET A 510 -17.65 10.64 9.99
N ASP A 511 -18.01 10.54 8.70
CA ASP A 511 -18.69 11.60 7.96
C ASP A 511 -19.97 12.04 8.67
N ARG A 512 -20.85 11.09 9.03
CA ARG A 512 -22.09 11.40 9.76
C ARG A 512 -21.84 12.08 11.11
N ARG A 513 -20.83 11.63 11.87
CA ARG A 513 -20.46 12.25 13.15
C ARG A 513 -19.94 13.68 12.93
N CYS A 514 -19.05 13.89 11.96
CA CYS A 514 -18.50 15.20 11.63
C CYS A 514 -19.59 16.18 11.15
N VAL A 515 -20.55 15.73 10.34
CA VAL A 515 -21.71 16.53 9.94
C VAL A 515 -22.56 16.91 11.17
N TYR A 516 -22.83 15.95 12.07
CA TYR A 516 -23.62 16.19 13.27
C TYR A 516 -23.00 17.24 14.21
N TYR A 517 -21.70 17.10 14.52
CA TYR A 517 -20.97 18.03 15.39
C TYR A 517 -20.36 19.24 14.67
N ARG A 518 -20.59 19.36 13.35
CA ARG A 518 -20.08 20.45 12.50
C ARG A 518 -18.55 20.57 12.60
N LYS A 519 -17.85 19.45 12.49
CA LYS A 519 -16.39 19.40 12.51
C LYS A 519 -15.85 19.22 11.09
N PRO A 520 -14.79 19.97 10.71
CA PRO A 520 -14.05 19.70 9.49
C PRO A 520 -13.54 18.26 9.46
N LEU A 521 -13.61 17.64 8.27
CA LEU A 521 -13.11 16.29 8.04
C LEU A 521 -12.14 16.28 6.85
N LEU A 522 -10.94 15.75 7.10
CA LEU A 522 -9.94 15.43 6.08
C LEU A 522 -10.05 13.93 5.75
N GLU A 523 -10.47 13.61 4.54
CA GLU A 523 -10.64 12.24 4.05
C GLU A 523 -9.59 11.91 2.98
N SER A 524 -9.09 10.67 3.00
CA SER A 524 -8.14 10.19 2.00
C SER A 524 -8.17 8.67 1.82
N GLY A 525 -7.83 8.23 0.61
CA GLY A 525 -7.80 6.83 0.23
C GLY A 525 -6.65 6.52 -0.72
N THR A 526 -6.17 5.28 -0.70
CA THR A 526 -5.11 4.79 -1.60
C THR A 526 -5.43 3.39 -2.09
N LEU A 527 -5.16 3.12 -3.37
CA LEU A 527 -5.26 1.80 -3.99
C LEU A 527 -4.09 1.61 -4.97
N GLY A 528 -3.07 0.87 -4.56
CA GLY A 528 -1.85 0.69 -5.35
C GLY A 528 -1.15 2.03 -5.59
N THR A 529 -0.99 2.41 -6.86
CA THR A 529 -0.42 3.71 -7.28
C THR A 529 -1.43 4.85 -7.32
N LYS A 530 -2.73 4.56 -7.08
CA LYS A 530 -3.81 5.54 -7.09
C LYS A 530 -4.04 6.10 -5.69
N GLY A 531 -4.45 7.36 -5.61
CA GLY A 531 -4.88 7.99 -4.36
C GLY A 531 -5.87 9.11 -4.60
N ASN A 532 -6.67 9.42 -3.58
CA ASN A 532 -7.63 10.52 -3.59
C ASN A 532 -7.62 11.25 -2.24
N VAL A 533 -7.97 12.53 -2.27
CA VAL A 533 -8.15 13.39 -1.08
C VAL A 533 -9.46 14.13 -1.23
N GLN A 534 -10.24 14.22 -0.16
CA GLN A 534 -11.46 15.01 -0.10
C GLN A 534 -11.50 15.78 1.23
N VAL A 535 -11.88 17.06 1.16
CA VAL A 535 -12.06 17.91 2.33
C VAL A 535 -13.55 18.20 2.52
N VAL A 536 -14.05 18.03 3.74
CA VAL A 536 -15.41 18.39 4.13
C VAL A 536 -15.35 19.54 5.12
N ILE A 537 -15.81 20.72 4.68
CA ILE A 537 -15.86 21.94 5.48
C ILE A 537 -17.32 22.23 5.87
N PRO A 538 -17.64 22.31 7.18
CA PRO A 538 -18.99 22.60 7.65
C PRO A 538 -19.56 23.88 7.01
N PHE A 539 -20.80 23.80 6.55
CA PHE A 539 -21.54 24.90 5.91
C PHE A 539 -20.93 25.44 4.61
N LEU A 540 -19.99 24.72 3.99
CA LEU A 540 -19.36 25.13 2.74
C LEU A 540 -19.40 24.02 1.67
N SER A 541 -18.88 22.83 1.97
CA SER A 541 -18.84 21.72 1.01
C SER A 541 -19.95 20.70 1.27
N GLU A 542 -20.15 19.80 0.31
CA GLU A 542 -20.90 18.57 0.57
C GLU A 542 -20.13 17.62 1.51
N SER A 543 -20.85 16.65 2.09
CA SER A 543 -20.29 15.59 2.93
C SER A 543 -19.74 14.44 2.09
N TYR A 544 -18.92 13.56 2.67
CA TYR A 544 -18.37 12.40 1.94
C TYR A 544 -19.51 11.50 1.40
N SER A 545 -20.57 11.31 2.18
CA SER A 545 -21.72 10.48 1.78
C SER A 545 -22.70 11.14 0.79
N SER A 546 -22.42 12.37 0.33
CA SER A 546 -23.27 13.06 -0.65
C SER A 546 -23.10 12.54 -2.08
N SER A 547 -21.95 11.95 -2.39
CA SER A 547 -21.67 11.27 -3.65
C SER A 547 -21.61 9.75 -3.44
N GLN A 548 -21.88 8.98 -4.51
CA GLN A 548 -21.94 7.52 -4.42
C GLN A 548 -20.80 6.91 -5.21
N ASP A 549 -19.93 6.19 -4.51
CA ASP A 549 -18.89 5.37 -5.14
C ASP A 549 -19.51 4.14 -5.82
N PRO A 550 -18.90 3.63 -6.91
CA PRO A 550 -19.31 2.38 -7.51
C PRO A 550 -19.29 1.24 -6.48
N PRO A 551 -20.34 0.40 -6.42
CA PRO A 551 -20.36 -0.73 -5.50
C PRO A 551 -19.25 -1.73 -5.85
N GLU A 552 -18.78 -2.47 -4.84
CA GLU A 552 -17.89 -3.61 -5.09
C GLU A 552 -18.55 -4.59 -6.08
N LYS A 553 -17.74 -5.13 -7.00
CA LYS A 553 -18.23 -6.09 -8.00
C LYS A 553 -18.66 -7.38 -7.32
N ALA A 554 -19.96 -7.54 -7.09
CA ALA A 554 -20.53 -8.78 -6.59
C ALA A 554 -20.67 -9.80 -7.73
N ILE A 555 -20.14 -11.01 -7.54
CA ILE A 555 -20.28 -12.10 -8.50
C ILE A 555 -21.69 -12.70 -8.34
N PRO A 556 -22.47 -12.88 -9.43
CA PRO A 556 -23.79 -13.50 -9.33
C PRO A 556 -23.73 -14.89 -8.69
N ILE A 557 -24.64 -15.17 -7.75
CA ILE A 557 -24.66 -16.43 -6.98
C ILE A 557 -24.71 -17.66 -7.90
N CYS A 558 -25.47 -17.59 -9.01
CA CYS A 558 -25.54 -18.69 -9.98
C CYS A 558 -24.19 -18.99 -10.65
N THR A 559 -23.40 -17.95 -10.92
CA THR A 559 -22.04 -18.05 -11.47
C THR A 559 -21.11 -18.70 -10.45
N LEU A 560 -21.13 -18.22 -9.19
CA LEU A 560 -20.34 -18.80 -8.11
C LEU A 560 -20.65 -20.28 -7.84
N LYS A 561 -21.94 -20.64 -7.83
CA LYS A 561 -22.37 -22.00 -7.45
C LYS A 561 -22.21 -23.03 -8.55
N ASN A 562 -22.47 -22.68 -9.81
CA ASN A 562 -22.61 -23.68 -10.88
C ASN A 562 -21.79 -23.39 -12.14
N PHE A 563 -21.52 -22.11 -12.45
CA PHE A 563 -20.95 -21.73 -13.75
C PHE A 563 -19.74 -20.80 -13.61
N PRO A 564 -18.70 -21.18 -12.84
CA PRO A 564 -17.48 -20.38 -12.77
C PRO A 564 -16.74 -20.43 -14.12
N ASN A 565 -16.20 -19.30 -14.55
CA ASN A 565 -15.45 -19.17 -15.81
C ASN A 565 -14.13 -18.42 -15.64
N ALA A 566 -13.97 -17.69 -14.53
CA ALA A 566 -12.75 -17.01 -14.12
C ALA A 566 -12.27 -17.55 -12.75
N ILE A 567 -10.99 -17.34 -12.44
CA ILE A 567 -10.37 -17.89 -11.22
C ILE A 567 -10.98 -17.26 -9.95
N GLU A 568 -11.35 -15.99 -10.02
CA GLU A 568 -11.99 -15.20 -8.96
C GLU A 568 -13.29 -15.87 -8.49
N HIS A 569 -14.06 -16.45 -9.42
CA HIS A 569 -15.30 -17.15 -9.08
C HIS A 569 -15.02 -18.37 -8.20
N THR A 570 -13.96 -19.13 -8.53
CA THR A 570 -13.58 -20.30 -7.74
C THR A 570 -12.92 -19.94 -6.41
N LEU A 571 -12.19 -18.81 -6.35
CA LEU A 571 -11.60 -18.30 -5.11
C LEU A 571 -12.68 -17.81 -4.14
N GLN A 572 -13.66 -17.05 -4.62
CA GLN A 572 -14.80 -16.63 -3.81
C GLN A 572 -15.62 -17.85 -3.35
N TRP A 573 -15.90 -18.81 -4.23
CA TRP A 573 -16.55 -20.07 -3.85
C TRP A 573 -15.75 -20.81 -2.76
N ALA A 574 -14.42 -20.89 -2.89
CA ALA A 574 -13.58 -21.56 -1.89
C ALA A 574 -13.55 -20.83 -0.54
N ARG A 575 -13.62 -19.49 -0.56
CA ARG A 575 -13.77 -18.65 0.64
C ARG A 575 -15.10 -18.95 1.35
N ASP A 576 -16.19 -19.01 0.58
CA ASP A 576 -17.52 -19.32 1.09
C ASP A 576 -17.58 -20.75 1.65
N GLU A 577 -16.99 -21.74 0.97
CA GLU A 577 -16.87 -23.11 1.46
C GLU A 577 -16.06 -23.18 2.76
N PHE A 578 -14.96 -22.45 2.88
CA PHE A 578 -14.19 -22.40 4.12
C PHE A 578 -15.03 -21.88 5.29
N GLU A 579 -15.77 -20.78 5.09
CA GLU A 579 -16.64 -20.21 6.12
C GLU A 579 -17.81 -21.15 6.46
N GLY A 580 -18.45 -21.74 5.45
CA GLY A 580 -19.57 -22.65 5.60
C GLY A 580 -19.20 -24.02 6.20
N LEU A 581 -17.95 -24.47 6.07
CA LEU A 581 -17.50 -25.75 6.63
C LEU A 581 -16.95 -25.61 8.05
N PHE A 582 -16.18 -24.55 8.32
CA PHE A 582 -15.36 -24.48 9.53
C PHE A 582 -15.80 -23.43 10.54
N LYS A 583 -16.47 -22.35 10.10
CA LYS A 583 -16.88 -21.25 10.99
C LYS A 583 -18.36 -21.34 11.35
N GLN A 584 -19.26 -21.23 10.36
CA GLN A 584 -20.70 -21.14 10.63
C GLN A 584 -21.25 -22.35 11.41
N PRO A 585 -20.92 -23.61 11.07
CA PRO A 585 -21.42 -24.76 11.84
C PRO A 585 -20.93 -24.77 13.29
N ALA A 586 -19.67 -24.37 13.53
CA ALA A 586 -19.10 -24.29 14.86
C ALA A 586 -19.76 -23.20 15.71
N GLU A 587 -19.99 -22.01 15.13
CA GLU A 587 -20.74 -20.94 15.79
C GLU A 587 -22.17 -21.37 16.14
N ASN A 588 -22.86 -22.02 15.22
CA ASN A 588 -24.21 -22.56 15.44
C ASN A 588 -24.23 -23.60 16.57
N VAL A 589 -23.26 -24.51 16.61
CA VAL A 589 -23.13 -25.50 17.70
C VAL A 589 -22.87 -24.81 19.03
N ASN A 590 -21.95 -23.85 19.08
CA ASN A 590 -21.65 -23.12 20.31
C ASN A 590 -22.89 -22.38 20.82
N GLN A 591 -23.60 -21.67 19.94
CA GLN A 591 -24.83 -20.98 20.30
C GLN A 591 -25.94 -21.95 20.74
N TYR A 592 -26.10 -23.09 20.06
CA TYR A 592 -27.03 -24.15 20.46
C TYR A 592 -26.75 -24.66 21.89
N LEU A 593 -25.47 -24.77 22.27
CA LEU A 593 -25.06 -25.24 23.59
C LEU A 593 -25.15 -24.15 24.68
N THR A 594 -25.01 -22.87 24.33
CA THR A 594 -24.96 -21.77 25.31
C THR A 594 -26.25 -20.98 25.46
N ASP A 595 -27.06 -20.84 24.40
CA ASP A 595 -28.29 -20.04 24.39
C ASP A 595 -29.53 -20.94 24.46
N PRO A 596 -30.26 -20.98 25.60
CA PRO A 596 -31.46 -21.79 25.77
C PRO A 596 -32.59 -21.48 24.77
N LYS A 597 -32.56 -20.29 24.13
CA LYS A 597 -33.56 -19.84 23.16
C LYS A 597 -33.10 -20.02 21.70
N PHE A 598 -31.95 -20.63 21.46
CA PHE A 598 -31.40 -20.80 20.11
C PHE A 598 -32.40 -21.49 19.17
N VAL A 599 -32.93 -22.64 19.54
CA VAL A 599 -33.86 -23.41 18.68
C VAL A 599 -35.12 -22.61 18.34
N GLU A 600 -35.69 -21.91 19.32
CA GLU A 600 -36.87 -21.06 19.10
C GLU A 600 -36.55 -19.92 18.11
N ARG A 601 -35.37 -19.30 18.23
CA ARG A 601 -34.92 -18.24 17.32
C ARG A 601 -34.67 -18.78 15.91
N THR A 602 -34.02 -19.92 15.79
CA THR A 602 -33.71 -20.57 14.50
C THR A 602 -34.98 -20.95 13.74
N LEU A 603 -36.00 -21.45 14.44
CA LEU A 603 -37.29 -21.80 13.82
C LEU A 603 -38.08 -20.59 13.28
N ARG A 604 -37.74 -19.37 13.71
CA ARG A 604 -38.33 -18.12 13.21
C ARG A 604 -37.61 -17.56 11.97
N LEU A 605 -36.49 -18.15 11.55
CA LEU A 605 -35.80 -17.76 10.32
C LEU A 605 -36.62 -18.10 9.07
N ALA A 606 -36.39 -17.36 7.99
CA ALA A 606 -37.17 -17.50 6.76
C ALA A 606 -36.69 -18.66 5.87
N GLY A 607 -37.62 -19.28 5.14
CA GLY A 607 -37.31 -20.25 4.08
C GLY A 607 -36.68 -21.55 4.60
N THR A 608 -35.61 -22.01 3.94
CA THR A 608 -34.89 -23.26 4.26
C THR A 608 -33.83 -23.11 5.35
N GLN A 609 -33.54 -21.88 5.78
CA GLN A 609 -32.50 -21.59 6.78
C GLN A 609 -32.66 -22.38 8.10
N PRO A 610 -33.88 -22.56 8.67
CA PRO A 610 -34.02 -23.35 9.90
C PRO A 610 -33.52 -24.80 9.73
N LEU A 611 -33.81 -25.41 8.58
CA LEU A 611 -33.38 -26.77 8.28
C LEU A 611 -31.86 -26.85 8.11
N GLU A 612 -31.28 -25.92 7.34
CA GLU A 612 -29.83 -25.84 7.12
C GLU A 612 -29.05 -25.72 8.43
N VAL A 613 -29.48 -24.83 9.33
CA VAL A 613 -28.84 -24.60 10.63
C VAL A 613 -28.98 -25.83 11.54
N LEU A 614 -30.17 -26.41 11.66
CA LEU A 614 -30.40 -27.56 12.54
C LEU A 614 -29.70 -28.83 12.03
N GLU A 615 -29.68 -29.06 10.71
CA GLU A 615 -28.91 -30.15 10.10
C GLU A 615 -27.40 -29.96 10.33
N ALA A 616 -26.88 -28.74 10.20
CA ALA A 616 -25.48 -28.45 10.46
C ALA A 616 -25.09 -28.76 11.92
N VAL A 617 -25.95 -28.40 12.89
CA VAL A 617 -25.75 -28.74 14.30
C VAL A 617 -25.81 -30.25 14.53
N GLN A 618 -26.81 -30.94 13.96
CA GLN A 618 -26.94 -32.40 14.07
C GLN A 618 -25.71 -33.12 13.49
N ARG A 619 -25.25 -32.69 12.31
CA ARG A 619 -24.07 -33.26 11.65
C ARG A 619 -22.82 -33.09 12.50
N SER A 620 -22.61 -31.88 13.00
CA SER A 620 -21.43 -31.53 13.78
C SER A 620 -21.39 -32.21 15.16
N LEU A 621 -22.54 -32.39 15.81
CA LEU A 621 -22.61 -33.00 17.15
C LEU A 621 -22.70 -34.52 17.14
N VAL A 622 -23.31 -35.11 16.10
CA VAL A 622 -23.67 -36.53 16.08
C VAL A 622 -23.16 -37.26 14.85
N SER A 623 -23.66 -36.95 13.64
CA SER A 623 -23.50 -37.85 12.50
C SER A 623 -22.11 -37.81 11.83
N GLU A 624 -21.45 -36.65 11.85
CA GLU A 624 -20.13 -36.43 11.25
C GLU A 624 -19.09 -36.01 12.29
N ARG A 625 -19.38 -36.18 13.60
CA ARG A 625 -18.45 -35.86 14.68
C ARG A 625 -17.22 -36.78 14.65
N PRO A 626 -16.01 -36.27 14.39
CA PRO A 626 -14.81 -37.10 14.39
C PRO A 626 -14.46 -37.53 15.83
N ARG A 627 -14.01 -38.77 15.99
CA ARG A 627 -13.49 -39.30 17.27
C ARG A 627 -11.97 -39.46 17.24
N ALA A 628 -11.42 -39.68 16.06
CA ALA A 628 -9.99 -39.78 15.83
C ALA A 628 -9.59 -39.14 14.49
N TRP A 629 -8.29 -38.90 14.32
CA TRP A 629 -7.72 -38.35 13.10
C TRP A 629 -8.15 -39.05 11.79
N PRO A 630 -8.17 -40.40 11.71
CA PRO A 630 -8.63 -41.08 10.50
C PRO A 630 -10.06 -40.73 10.10
N ASP A 631 -10.92 -40.38 11.06
CA ASP A 631 -12.30 -39.95 10.77
C ASP A 631 -12.31 -38.61 10.04
N CYS A 632 -11.41 -37.69 10.38
CA CYS A 632 -11.24 -36.42 9.68
C CYS A 632 -10.74 -36.62 8.25
N VAL A 633 -9.77 -37.52 8.04
CA VAL A 633 -9.28 -37.86 6.69
C VAL A 633 -10.39 -38.48 5.85
N ALA A 634 -11.15 -39.42 6.43
CA ALA A 634 -12.29 -40.04 5.76
C ALA A 634 -13.38 -39.00 5.44
N TRP A 635 -13.64 -38.06 6.34
CA TRP A 635 -14.56 -36.95 6.11
C TRP A 635 -14.11 -36.06 4.96
N ALA A 636 -12.84 -35.65 4.95
CA ALA A 636 -12.30 -34.79 3.90
C ALA A 636 -12.31 -35.49 2.53
N CYS A 637 -11.98 -36.79 2.47
CA CYS A 637 -12.08 -37.57 1.25
C CYS A 637 -13.53 -37.68 0.75
N ARG A 638 -14.51 -37.92 1.65
CA ARG A 638 -15.93 -37.90 1.29
C ARG A 638 -16.39 -36.54 0.79
N HIS A 639 -15.95 -35.47 1.44
CA HIS A 639 -16.26 -34.10 1.04
C HIS A 639 -15.66 -33.76 -0.33
N TRP A 640 -14.42 -34.17 -0.60
CA TRP A 640 -13.80 -34.03 -1.92
C TRP A 640 -14.63 -34.71 -3.02
N HIS A 641 -15.05 -35.96 -2.79
CA HIS A 641 -15.90 -36.67 -3.75
C HIS A 641 -17.24 -35.98 -3.94
N ARG A 642 -17.82 -35.43 -2.86
CA ARG A 642 -19.07 -34.67 -2.91
C ARG A 642 -18.92 -33.44 -3.81
N GLN A 643 -17.92 -32.58 -3.56
CA GLN A 643 -17.76 -31.32 -4.26
C GLN A 643 -17.23 -31.46 -5.69
N TYR A 644 -16.13 -32.20 -5.88
CA TYR A 644 -15.40 -32.21 -7.15
C TYR A 644 -15.81 -33.36 -8.10
N SER A 645 -16.71 -34.23 -7.65
CA SER A 645 -17.16 -35.40 -8.43
C SER A 645 -18.67 -35.52 -8.49
N ASN A 646 -19.34 -35.70 -7.35
CA ASN A 646 -20.78 -35.98 -7.29
C ASN A 646 -21.62 -34.77 -7.72
N ASN A 647 -21.31 -33.59 -7.18
CA ASN A 647 -22.02 -32.35 -7.55
C ASN A 647 -21.82 -32.03 -9.04
N ILE A 648 -20.62 -32.27 -9.59
CA ILE A 648 -20.35 -32.10 -11.01
C ILE A 648 -21.15 -33.10 -11.86
N ARG A 649 -21.22 -34.38 -11.46
CA ARG A 649 -22.08 -35.38 -12.13
C ARG A 649 -23.55 -34.99 -12.08
N GLN A 650 -24.01 -34.47 -10.94
CA GLN A 650 -25.39 -33.99 -10.80
C GLN A 650 -25.66 -32.80 -11.72
N LEU A 651 -24.71 -31.87 -11.83
CA LEU A 651 -24.83 -30.71 -12.72
C LEU A 651 -24.89 -31.15 -14.20
N LEU A 652 -24.05 -32.09 -14.62
CA LEU A 652 -24.07 -32.66 -15.97
C LEU A 652 -25.30 -33.53 -16.25
N HIS A 653 -25.89 -34.14 -15.21
CA HIS A 653 -27.17 -34.85 -15.33
C HIS A 653 -28.31 -33.87 -15.61
N ASN A 654 -28.32 -32.75 -14.88
CA ASN A 654 -29.32 -31.70 -15.07
C ASN A 654 -29.13 -30.94 -16.39
N PHE A 655 -27.87 -30.75 -16.81
CA PHE A 655 -27.49 -30.05 -18.03
C PHE A 655 -26.50 -30.87 -18.87
N PRO A 656 -26.97 -31.81 -19.71
CA PRO A 656 -26.10 -32.65 -20.53
C PRO A 656 -25.15 -31.86 -21.44
N PRO A 657 -23.92 -32.32 -21.69
CA PRO A 657 -22.93 -31.60 -22.51
C PRO A 657 -23.42 -31.15 -23.89
N GLY A 658 -24.25 -31.95 -24.56
CA GLY A 658 -24.81 -31.64 -25.87
C GLY A 658 -26.14 -30.87 -25.84
N GLN A 659 -26.60 -30.41 -24.67
CA GLN A 659 -27.88 -29.73 -24.54
C GLN A 659 -27.88 -28.42 -25.33
N LYS A 660 -28.97 -28.16 -26.05
CA LYS A 660 -29.23 -26.89 -26.73
C LYS A 660 -30.23 -26.06 -25.94
N THR A 661 -30.10 -24.75 -26.04
CA THR A 661 -31.07 -23.77 -25.53
C THR A 661 -32.28 -23.69 -26.45
N ASN A 662 -33.30 -22.92 -26.04
CA ASN A 662 -34.50 -22.68 -26.86
C ASN A 662 -34.18 -21.96 -28.19
N SER A 663 -33.07 -21.23 -28.28
CA SER A 663 -32.62 -20.57 -29.51
C SER A 663 -31.76 -21.48 -30.41
N GLY A 664 -31.55 -22.75 -30.00
CA GLY A 664 -30.77 -23.72 -30.77
C GLY A 664 -29.26 -23.65 -30.58
N THR A 665 -28.75 -22.71 -29.76
CA THR A 665 -27.33 -22.62 -29.38
C THR A 665 -26.98 -23.65 -28.30
N LEU A 666 -25.71 -24.03 -28.18
CA LEU A 666 -25.27 -24.93 -27.12
C LEU A 666 -25.41 -24.27 -25.75
N PHE A 667 -25.94 -25.01 -24.77
CA PHE A 667 -26.06 -24.54 -23.38
C PHE A 667 -24.69 -24.19 -22.78
N TRP A 668 -23.71 -25.07 -22.98
CA TRP A 668 -22.32 -24.88 -22.56
C TRP A 668 -21.55 -24.06 -23.60
N SER A 669 -21.81 -22.76 -23.65
CA SER A 669 -21.12 -21.81 -24.53
C SER A 669 -20.91 -20.47 -23.84
N GLY A 670 -19.93 -19.69 -24.31
CA GLY A 670 -19.56 -18.39 -23.74
C GLY A 670 -19.24 -18.48 -22.25
N PRO A 671 -20.01 -17.82 -21.35
CA PRO A 671 -19.71 -17.78 -19.92
C PRO A 671 -19.89 -19.11 -19.19
N LYS A 672 -20.46 -20.16 -19.82
CA LYS A 672 -20.72 -21.46 -19.20
C LYS A 672 -19.74 -22.51 -19.72
N ARG A 673 -18.67 -22.75 -18.96
CA ARG A 673 -17.69 -23.80 -19.27
C ARG A 673 -18.24 -25.17 -18.86
N CYS A 674 -18.22 -26.14 -19.77
CA CYS A 674 -18.69 -27.50 -19.48
C CYS A 674 -17.74 -28.18 -18.48
N PRO A 675 -18.20 -28.57 -17.27
CA PRO A 675 -17.32 -29.18 -16.28
C PRO A 675 -17.13 -30.68 -16.57
N HIS A 676 -16.14 -31.29 -15.92
CA HIS A 676 -15.97 -32.74 -15.91
C HIS A 676 -15.69 -33.25 -14.49
N PRO A 677 -16.30 -34.36 -14.06
CA PRO A 677 -16.10 -34.88 -12.71
C PRO A 677 -14.66 -35.36 -12.53
N LEU A 678 -14.03 -35.01 -11.42
CA LEU A 678 -12.68 -35.45 -11.11
C LEU A 678 -12.69 -36.85 -10.48
N VAL A 679 -11.64 -37.62 -10.75
CA VAL A 679 -11.33 -38.90 -10.09
C VAL A 679 -10.28 -38.65 -9.03
N PHE A 680 -10.52 -39.14 -7.80
CA PHE A 680 -9.58 -38.96 -6.71
C PHE A 680 -8.32 -39.80 -6.97
N ASP A 681 -7.17 -39.14 -7.00
CA ASP A 681 -5.87 -39.77 -7.15
C ASP A 681 -4.97 -39.37 -5.97
N PRO A 682 -4.58 -40.31 -5.09
CA PRO A 682 -3.71 -40.00 -3.96
C PRO A 682 -2.30 -39.55 -4.39
N ASP A 683 -1.83 -39.93 -5.58
CA ASP A 683 -0.47 -39.63 -6.06
C ASP A 683 -0.37 -38.25 -6.71
N ASN A 684 -1.48 -37.72 -7.22
CA ASN A 684 -1.55 -36.37 -7.80
C ASN A 684 -1.35 -35.28 -6.72
N VAL A 685 -1.69 -35.59 -5.47
CA VAL A 685 -1.45 -34.74 -4.29
C VAL A 685 0.06 -34.58 -4.02
N SER A 686 0.87 -35.61 -4.28
CA SER A 686 2.33 -35.57 -4.13
C SER A 686 3.06 -34.85 -5.28
N ARG A 687 2.55 -34.89 -6.51
CA ARG A 687 3.14 -34.16 -7.64
C ARG A 687 2.90 -32.65 -7.57
N ALA A 688 1.77 -32.22 -7.02
CA ALA A 688 1.48 -30.81 -6.76
C ALA A 688 2.48 -30.13 -5.80
N MET A 689 3.16 -30.91 -4.93
CA MET A 689 4.23 -30.38 -4.05
C MET A 689 5.63 -30.40 -4.67
N GLY A 690 5.86 -31.18 -5.74
CA GLY A 690 7.20 -31.31 -6.37
C GLY A 690 7.41 -30.47 -7.64
N GLY A 691 6.36 -29.88 -8.20
CA GLY A 691 6.36 -29.23 -9.52
C GLY A 691 6.25 -27.70 -9.52
N ALA A 692 6.55 -27.01 -8.42
CA ALA A 692 6.47 -25.54 -8.32
C ALA A 692 7.65 -24.82 -9.03
N SER A 693 8.03 -25.26 -10.23
CA SER A 693 9.02 -24.56 -11.07
C SER A 693 8.56 -24.37 -12.52
N GLY A 694 7.29 -24.59 -12.84
CA GLY A 694 6.78 -24.25 -14.17
C GLY A 694 5.28 -24.42 -14.31
N GLY A 695 4.58 -23.30 -14.53
CA GLY A 695 3.32 -23.18 -15.27
C GLY A 695 2.15 -24.11 -14.90
N GLY A 696 1.11 -23.52 -14.29
CA GLY A 696 -0.29 -23.87 -14.57
C GLY A 696 -0.81 -25.21 -14.05
N CYS A 697 -1.20 -25.25 -12.77
CA CYS A 697 -2.35 -26.03 -12.27
C CYS A 697 -2.62 -25.64 -10.80
N CYS A 698 -3.56 -24.71 -10.59
CA CYS A 698 -4.05 -24.38 -9.24
C CYS A 698 -5.00 -25.49 -8.77
N HIS A 699 -4.48 -26.48 -8.04
CA HIS A 699 -5.32 -27.38 -7.24
C HIS A 699 -5.58 -26.77 -5.85
N PRO A 700 -6.75 -27.02 -5.25
CA PRO A 700 -7.15 -26.38 -4.00
C PRO A 700 -6.19 -26.73 -2.85
N TRP A 701 -5.91 -25.72 -2.02
CA TRP A 701 -4.97 -25.67 -0.89
C TRP A 701 -5.35 -26.56 0.32
N VAL A 702 -5.71 -27.82 0.07
CA VAL A 702 -6.04 -28.81 1.09
C VAL A 702 -5.04 -29.96 1.02
N THR A 703 -4.05 -29.94 1.90
CA THR A 703 -3.14 -31.07 2.08
C THR A 703 -3.80 -32.13 2.96
N LEU A 704 -3.96 -33.34 2.44
CA LEU A 704 -4.39 -34.53 3.19
C LEU A 704 -3.19 -35.48 3.31
N GLY A 705 -2.70 -35.72 4.53
CA GLY A 705 -1.66 -36.75 4.75
C GLY A 705 -0.93 -36.66 6.10
N CYS A 706 -0.42 -37.79 6.59
CA CYS A 706 0.47 -37.86 7.75
C CYS A 706 1.93 -37.67 7.29
N GLN A 707 2.64 -36.65 7.80
CA GLN A 707 4.11 -36.62 7.75
C GLN A 707 4.69 -36.63 9.17
N PRO A 708 5.59 -37.56 9.50
CA PRO A 708 6.68 -37.28 10.44
C PRO A 708 7.75 -36.50 9.67
N SER A 709 8.13 -35.32 10.15
CA SER A 709 9.32 -34.61 9.67
C SER A 709 10.51 -35.01 10.56
N PRO A 710 11.36 -35.98 10.16
CA PRO A 710 12.71 -36.02 10.67
C PRO A 710 13.43 -34.80 10.06
N LEU A 711 13.77 -33.82 10.89
CA LEU A 711 14.63 -32.71 10.49
C LEU A 711 16.04 -33.27 10.19
N GLY A 712 16.22 -33.75 8.96
CA GLY A 712 17.51 -34.00 8.34
C GLY A 712 18.08 -32.68 7.78
N ALA A 713 19.40 -32.55 7.83
CA ALA A 713 20.11 -31.30 7.56
C ALA A 713 19.79 -30.70 6.18
N ILE A 714 19.45 -29.40 6.19
CA ILE A 714 19.36 -28.46 5.06
C ILE A 714 18.08 -28.58 4.20
N GLY A 715 17.06 -27.77 4.53
CA GLY A 715 15.90 -27.51 3.68
C GLY A 715 14.80 -26.71 4.40
N HIS A 716 14.41 -25.55 3.87
CA HIS A 716 13.22 -24.80 4.31
C HIS A 716 12.00 -25.35 3.55
N CYS A 717 11.09 -26.05 4.24
CA CYS A 717 9.83 -26.49 3.63
C CYS A 717 8.69 -25.53 3.98
N TRP A 718 7.93 -25.14 2.95
CA TRP A 718 6.64 -24.45 3.07
C TRP A 718 5.63 -25.33 3.81
N VAL A 719 4.97 -24.79 4.83
CA VAL A 719 3.84 -25.47 5.51
C VAL A 719 2.55 -24.73 5.12
N PRO A 720 1.49 -25.42 4.68
CA PRO A 720 0.23 -24.79 4.27
C PRO A 720 -0.45 -24.01 5.41
N THR A 721 -1.16 -22.93 5.06
CA THR A 721 -1.96 -22.08 5.98
C THR A 721 -3.07 -22.85 6.72
N ILE A 722 -3.60 -23.91 6.10
CA ILE A 722 -4.58 -24.84 6.67
C ILE A 722 -4.00 -26.26 6.54
N THR A 723 -3.75 -26.91 7.66
CA THR A 723 -3.33 -28.32 7.66
C THR A 723 -4.49 -29.20 8.10
N LEU A 724 -5.03 -30.01 7.19
CA LEU A 724 -5.89 -31.15 7.51
C LEU A 724 -4.96 -32.35 7.77
N ALA A 725 -4.38 -32.41 9.00
CA ALA A 725 -3.18 -33.15 9.48
C ALA A 725 -3.30 -33.99 10.78
N CYS A 726 -2.66 -35.16 10.87
CA CYS A 726 -2.01 -35.59 12.12
C CYS A 726 -0.54 -35.19 12.07
N HIS A 727 -0.14 -34.29 12.95
CA HIS A 727 1.22 -33.78 12.98
C HIS A 727 1.81 -34.00 14.37
N ARG A 728 2.96 -34.68 14.39
CA ARG A 728 3.76 -34.91 15.59
C ARG A 728 5.08 -34.17 15.43
N SER A 729 5.20 -33.02 16.06
CA SER A 729 6.44 -32.25 16.02
C SER A 729 7.44 -32.87 16.99
N LEU A 730 8.47 -33.55 16.47
CA LEU A 730 9.62 -33.99 17.25
C LEU A 730 10.71 -32.93 17.13
N LEU A 731 10.64 -31.89 17.97
CA LEU A 731 11.64 -30.83 17.96
C LEU A 731 12.97 -31.33 18.54
N GLY A 732 13.94 -31.59 17.67
CA GLY A 732 15.35 -31.72 18.05
C GLY A 732 15.93 -30.42 18.66
N GLY A 733 17.13 -30.51 19.23
CA GLY A 733 17.93 -29.35 19.66
C GLY A 733 18.14 -28.32 18.54
N GLY A 734 17.79 -27.05 18.74
CA GLY A 734 18.40 -25.94 17.98
C GLY A 734 17.58 -25.17 16.91
N HIS A 735 16.26 -25.34 16.75
CA HIS A 735 15.51 -24.66 15.68
C HIS A 735 14.15 -24.05 16.11
N HIS A 736 13.76 -22.95 15.44
CA HIS A 736 12.45 -22.26 15.54
C HIS A 736 11.62 -22.51 14.26
N PRO A 737 10.64 -23.43 14.24
CA PRO A 737 9.77 -23.64 13.08
C PRO A 737 8.51 -22.76 13.09
N TRP A 738 8.03 -22.40 11.90
CA TRP A 738 6.73 -21.76 11.66
C TRP A 738 5.59 -22.77 11.86
N VAL A 739 4.53 -22.40 12.58
CA VAL A 739 3.37 -23.25 12.89
C VAL A 739 2.16 -22.79 12.05
N PRO A 740 1.31 -23.70 11.52
CA PRO A 740 0.12 -23.32 10.75
C PRO A 740 -0.86 -22.45 11.55
N SER A 741 -1.54 -21.52 10.89
CA SER A 741 -2.56 -20.64 11.49
C SER A 741 -3.86 -21.37 11.84
N VAL A 742 -4.22 -22.39 11.05
CA VAL A 742 -5.40 -23.25 11.27
C VAL A 742 -5.00 -24.72 11.19
N ILE A 743 -5.31 -25.48 12.23
CA ILE A 743 -5.12 -26.94 12.25
C ILE A 743 -6.49 -27.59 12.33
N VAL A 744 -6.80 -28.51 11.42
CA VAL A 744 -7.93 -29.42 11.57
C VAL A 744 -7.46 -30.87 11.59
N GLY A 745 -7.49 -31.53 12.76
CA GLY A 745 -6.94 -32.88 12.96
C GLY A 745 -6.33 -33.19 14.33
N TRP A 746 -5.41 -34.16 14.42
CA TRP A 746 -4.74 -34.55 15.69
C TRP A 746 -3.32 -33.99 15.76
N TRP A 747 -3.08 -33.02 16.64
CA TRP A 747 -1.76 -32.41 16.83
C TRP A 747 -1.14 -32.82 18.18
N THR A 748 0.12 -33.30 18.13
CA THR A 748 0.93 -33.61 19.32
C THR A 748 2.26 -32.86 19.25
N SER A 749 2.57 -32.07 20.27
CA SER A 749 3.85 -31.34 20.37
C SER A 749 4.50 -31.58 21.73
N PRO A 750 5.27 -32.66 21.91
CA PRO A 750 6.08 -32.84 23.11
C PRO A 750 7.23 -31.83 23.11
N LEU A 751 7.22 -30.90 24.06
CA LEU A 751 8.25 -29.87 24.21
C LEU A 751 9.28 -30.29 25.26
N GLY A 752 10.55 -30.40 24.86
CA GLY A 752 11.68 -30.51 25.81
C GLY A 752 11.82 -29.26 26.70
N ALA A 753 12.60 -29.33 27.77
CA ALA A 753 12.79 -28.22 28.72
C ALA A 753 13.33 -26.92 28.05
N ASN A 754 13.00 -25.76 28.63
CA ASN A 754 13.51 -24.40 28.29
C ASN A 754 13.21 -23.83 26.88
N ARG A 755 11.94 -23.78 26.41
CA ARG A 755 11.60 -23.17 25.09
C ARG A 755 10.25 -22.42 25.03
N HIS A 756 10.13 -21.38 24.20
CA HIS A 756 8.89 -20.61 23.91
C HIS A 756 8.34 -20.92 22.48
N PRO A 757 7.13 -21.50 22.33
CA PRO A 757 6.50 -21.72 21.01
C PRO A 757 5.44 -20.65 20.66
N TRP A 758 5.24 -20.40 19.35
CA TRP A 758 4.05 -19.75 18.79
C TRP A 758 2.89 -20.77 18.72
N VAL A 759 1.67 -20.41 19.14
CA VAL A 759 0.48 -21.28 19.20
C VAL A 759 -0.43 -21.00 17.98
N PRO A 760 -1.04 -22.01 17.34
CA PRO A 760 -2.03 -21.82 16.26
C PRO A 760 -3.23 -20.96 16.72
N SER A 761 -3.78 -20.14 15.82
CA SER A 761 -4.92 -19.27 16.11
C SER A 761 -6.26 -20.02 16.17
N VAL A 762 -6.42 -21.09 15.37
CA VAL A 762 -7.62 -21.93 15.33
C VAL A 762 -7.25 -23.40 15.29
N ILE A 763 -7.85 -24.20 16.19
CA ILE A 763 -7.71 -25.65 16.23
C ILE A 763 -9.08 -26.30 16.11
N VAL A 764 -9.27 -27.20 15.14
CA VAL A 764 -10.49 -27.98 14.95
C VAL A 764 -10.11 -29.47 15.01
N GLY A 765 -10.10 -30.08 16.20
CA GLY A 765 -9.69 -31.47 16.40
C GLY A 765 -9.10 -31.80 17.78
N TRP A 766 -8.21 -32.78 17.87
CA TRP A 766 -7.61 -33.23 19.13
C TRP A 766 -6.23 -32.61 19.30
N TRP A 767 -5.99 -31.89 20.41
CA TRP A 767 -4.69 -31.28 20.69
C TRP A 767 -4.13 -31.73 22.03
N THR A 768 -2.89 -32.21 22.00
CA THR A 768 -2.13 -32.60 23.20
C THR A 768 -0.81 -31.84 23.25
N SER A 769 -0.58 -31.12 24.35
CA SER A 769 0.66 -30.38 24.61
C SER A 769 1.14 -30.68 26.03
N PRO A 770 1.91 -31.77 26.24
CA PRO A 770 2.55 -32.04 27.53
C PRO A 770 3.65 -31.00 27.76
N LEU A 771 3.44 -30.13 28.75
CA LEU A 771 4.39 -29.08 29.13
C LEU A 771 5.31 -29.62 30.22
N GLY A 772 6.64 -29.57 30.00
CA GLY A 772 7.61 -29.71 31.08
C GLY A 772 7.52 -28.56 32.09
N ALA A 773 8.05 -28.76 33.31
CA ALA A 773 8.00 -27.79 34.41
C ALA A 773 8.50 -26.37 34.01
N ASN A 774 7.99 -25.34 34.69
CA ASN A 774 8.33 -23.91 34.54
C ASN A 774 7.85 -23.18 33.25
N ARG A 775 6.53 -23.16 32.94
CA ARG A 775 6.00 -22.46 31.73
C ARG A 775 4.70 -21.66 31.95
N HIS A 776 4.45 -20.64 31.12
CA HIS A 776 3.17 -19.92 30.98
C HIS A 776 2.32 -20.54 29.86
N SER A 777 1.01 -20.69 30.07
CA SER A 777 0.04 -21.16 29.07
C SER A 777 -0.44 -20.01 28.19
N TRP A 778 -0.30 -20.15 26.87
CA TRP A 778 -1.05 -19.36 25.90
C TRP A 778 -2.16 -20.25 25.34
N VAL A 779 -3.41 -19.81 25.46
CA VAL A 779 -4.60 -20.53 25.00
C VAL A 779 -4.89 -20.11 23.55
N PRO A 780 -5.17 -21.04 22.61
CA PRO A 780 -5.63 -20.71 21.27
C PRO A 780 -6.91 -19.86 21.31
N SER A 781 -7.06 -18.95 20.35
CA SER A 781 -8.22 -18.05 20.27
C SER A 781 -9.54 -18.80 20.00
N VAL A 782 -9.49 -19.91 19.25
CA VAL A 782 -10.65 -20.78 18.98
C VAL A 782 -10.24 -22.26 19.00
N ILE A 783 -10.93 -23.07 19.80
CA ILE A 783 -10.82 -24.54 19.81
C ILE A 783 -12.19 -25.15 19.48
N VAL A 784 -12.25 -25.96 18.43
CA VAL A 784 -13.38 -26.81 18.07
C VAL A 784 -12.94 -28.27 18.22
N GLY A 785 -13.01 -28.81 19.44
CA GLY A 785 -12.55 -30.17 19.73
C GLY A 785 -12.13 -30.39 21.19
N TRP A 786 -11.31 -31.42 21.45
CA TRP A 786 -10.83 -31.74 22.79
C TRP A 786 -9.38 -31.29 22.99
N TRP A 787 -9.11 -30.57 24.08
CA TRP A 787 -7.78 -30.11 24.48
C TRP A 787 -7.33 -30.83 25.74
N THR A 788 -6.08 -31.32 25.75
CA THR A 788 -5.43 -31.84 26.95
C THR A 788 -4.02 -31.27 27.08
N SER A 789 -3.76 -30.61 28.21
CA SER A 789 -2.41 -30.18 28.59
C SER A 789 -2.13 -30.70 30.00
N PRO A 790 -1.50 -31.88 30.14
CA PRO A 790 -1.09 -32.35 31.45
C PRO A 790 -0.02 -31.40 32.00
N LEU A 791 -0.40 -30.65 33.04
CA LEU A 791 0.46 -29.68 33.71
C LEU A 791 1.42 -30.41 34.67
N GLY A 792 2.72 -30.16 34.55
CA GLY A 792 3.69 -30.50 35.59
C GLY A 792 3.57 -29.56 36.80
N ALA A 793 4.10 -29.99 37.95
CA ALA A 793 4.01 -29.24 39.21
C ALA A 793 4.59 -27.81 39.14
N ASN A 794 3.98 -26.91 39.94
CA ASN A 794 4.24 -25.47 40.08
C ASN A 794 3.93 -24.61 38.85
N ARG A 795 2.70 -24.02 38.72
CA ARG A 795 2.39 -22.66 38.20
C ARG A 795 0.91 -22.23 38.34
N HIS A 796 0.68 -20.92 38.24
CA HIS A 796 -0.57 -20.14 38.36
C HIS A 796 -1.44 -20.16 37.07
N PRO A 797 -2.79 -19.97 37.20
CA PRO A 797 -3.75 -20.05 36.09
C PRO A 797 -3.57 -18.99 34.99
#